data_AF-A0A964R4F7-F1
#
_entry.id   AF-A0A964R4F7-F1
#
_cell.length_a   1.000
_cell.length_b   1.000
_cell.length_c   1.000
_cell.angle_alpha   90.00
_cell.angle_beta   90.00
_cell.angle_gamma   90.00
#
_symmetry.space_group_name_H-M   'P 1'
#
loop_
_entity.id
_entity.type
_entity.pdbx_description
1 polymer ?
#
loop_
_entity_poly.entity_id
_entity_poly.type
_entity_poly.pdbx_seq_one_letter_code
_entity_poly.pdbx_strand_id
1 'polypeptide(L)'
;MLLCLLAGLLPILSAPVEVVPGKDRTFRAGVTYLVAGPVRLEGSVRFEAGCVLKFLPGRAAGLELGKDARVSWQATPEAPIEFTASDDDSVGELVPGSTGKPSSGPYADVALSVNGARLESGQSRWNDFRISHARVALRWTGTTAALWHFQVQHCQVGIESTSSTLSLRNGLFHRVKAPFSDLRSSRVNGQQLTIARAEVLNRKPVDSTLELLRCVIGEVTDVQGYTHASTEGNPNAVIPISVTDAFVEAAGSLYLPPGSRRIRPGFGHGLLDPELAVALPAMTVLPPELLPPLVTQTLYLTPRAIRDQALPEAGGINPIKLGFHHWPIDYWVEGTTVSNAVVTLATATVLHENPGRGFRWLGSGSLRRETEVPESTATPKKRPVPGRGDRDGDGRSDLAEFLDGTDPENRFSAQPRVLASFGFDTDRFESGDGAMPLPGSSASREPSFDRSAAGFHRSGQVLLYPLIWNRDGVTRTNFQPLHGSIALDYSPDWFHGATNDAPGADCVLLETPGLRVSIDASGRRLALTRISENFQQTLWSPLPWSATQSRPFTGRTNWTLRLSFSADTFDRLPRESHSRPPSPRNELNTFSLGNALDGQSPALGRLDRVLLRNHLLAGTLGHPGPPDGLVRGEHRPLEADDTDPISGESLTSGIRLTFQRDWEGDGDQDGLYPIARKSWGPNPTAWEIIDRDARTSVFTDTTVRSGQTYGYRVLRNSRPPLELCVAHDTSPPADRGRALLLVDETLAERLTGSLARYRADLIADGWEVVQHRVPRHVDADLQDFDCRRYDAEALPRNKANLLAIKTLIRREYEAHPGRTQVAVLIGHPTIPQSGWAAEDGHVNCQDPAGIHLGAWPADLFYGDLTGTWTDTQSFKTGCPDCPRSQCAYCILGNEAGDGRWDQNELPREPDGSAGRIEVPLGRIDFARLSHFDSRFADLKGNPKSALEVEVALLDRYFDKVGRYRRGLLPFQDSAIGYANVLGALVDRNLVHIAPRLGQMEPLTSAAWNTDLFQDGPAIRWGFQTDYSHFGVLGMTGAAKPGHSHFAKNVAWKRPGDIPRVAFLFAFGSFLGQWYSGYGEDFLRTCLASENSVLLAGTAYAFAPWITDRVHAGAPVHALLTDSAERNGSVNARLTYLLGDPCLLEHPLQAPSAFKAKTQAGVTELTWNASPEAPGGYRIDSAPANDSVLWTQVQELPPETTRLRLESGAGGKIFRLRGLGTVTNGSGRYRQWTAPSYASP
;
A
#
# COMPACT_ATOMS: atom_id res chain seq x y z
N MET A 1 -10.45 -15.89 -68.89
CA MET A 1 -10.50 -17.34 -68.64
C MET A 1 -9.43 -17.66 -67.60
N LEU A 2 -9.88 -17.87 -66.36
CA LEU A 2 -9.44 -18.82 -65.34
C LEU A 2 -7.94 -19.04 -64.97
N LEU A 3 -7.69 -18.87 -63.67
CA LEU A 3 -6.94 -19.71 -62.71
C LEU A 3 -5.42 -19.98 -62.86
N CYS A 4 -4.65 -19.52 -61.87
CA CYS A 4 -3.57 -20.30 -61.25
C CYS A 4 -3.61 -20.10 -59.72
N LEU A 5 -4.13 -21.11 -59.00
CA LEU A 5 -3.98 -21.34 -57.56
C LEU A 5 -2.75 -22.24 -57.30
N LEU A 6 -2.10 -21.97 -56.17
CA LEU A 6 -1.33 -22.86 -55.29
C LEU A 6 -0.33 -23.88 -55.88
N ALA A 7 0.94 -23.63 -55.57
CA ALA A 7 1.84 -24.68 -55.07
C ALA A 7 2.39 -24.21 -53.71
N GLY A 8 2.05 -24.94 -52.65
CA GLY A 8 2.48 -24.66 -51.29
C GLY A 8 3.98 -24.90 -51.09
N LEU A 9 4.59 -24.05 -50.28
CA LEU A 9 5.88 -24.29 -49.63
C LEU A 9 5.75 -25.52 -48.72
N LEU A 10 6.29 -26.66 -49.16
CA LEU A 10 6.87 -27.64 -48.25
C LEU A 10 8.18 -27.02 -47.72
N PRO A 11 8.38 -26.90 -46.39
CA PRO A 11 9.71 -26.61 -45.88
C PRO A 11 10.58 -27.83 -46.21
N ILE A 12 11.64 -27.62 -46.99
CA ILE A 12 12.74 -28.58 -47.08
C ILE A 12 13.31 -28.64 -45.65
N LEU A 13 13.08 -29.73 -44.92
CA LEU A 13 13.83 -30.02 -43.70
C LEU A 13 15.31 -30.06 -44.08
N SER A 14 16.10 -29.06 -43.69
CA SER A 14 17.55 -29.21 -43.67
C SER A 14 17.86 -30.27 -42.63
N ALA A 15 18.45 -31.38 -43.06
CA ALA A 15 18.98 -32.35 -42.12
C ALA A 15 20.12 -31.71 -41.31
N PRO A 16 20.27 -32.05 -40.01
CA PRO A 16 21.37 -31.57 -39.18
C PRO A 16 22.72 -31.79 -39.85
N VAL A 17 23.64 -30.82 -39.72
CA VAL A 17 24.95 -30.92 -40.37
C VAL A 17 25.82 -31.91 -39.61
N GLU A 18 26.16 -33.04 -40.24
CA GLU A 18 27.08 -34.01 -39.65
C GLU A 18 28.47 -33.39 -39.40
N VAL A 19 29.01 -33.64 -38.22
CA VAL A 19 30.35 -33.18 -37.82
C VAL A 19 31.35 -34.30 -38.07
N VAL A 20 32.38 -33.99 -38.87
CA VAL A 20 33.49 -34.90 -39.15
C VAL A 20 34.79 -34.37 -38.50
N PRO A 21 35.75 -35.25 -38.15
CA PRO A 21 37.07 -34.83 -37.70
C PRO A 21 37.76 -33.92 -38.72
N GLY A 22 38.54 -32.93 -38.27
CA GLY A 22 39.20 -32.02 -39.19
C GLY A 22 39.87 -30.80 -38.54
N LYS A 23 40.29 -29.86 -39.39
CA LYS A 23 40.83 -28.56 -38.98
C LYS A 23 39.88 -27.43 -39.35
N ASP A 24 39.97 -26.31 -38.64
CA ASP A 24 39.31 -25.05 -38.97
C ASP A 24 37.78 -25.16 -39.12
N ARG A 25 37.08 -25.36 -38.00
CA ARG A 25 35.62 -25.57 -37.97
C ARG A 25 34.89 -24.37 -37.38
N THR A 26 33.84 -23.91 -38.05
CA THR A 26 32.89 -22.94 -37.50
C THR A 26 31.52 -23.60 -37.30
N PHE A 27 31.06 -23.61 -36.05
CA PHE A 27 29.69 -23.91 -35.66
C PHE A 27 28.89 -22.61 -35.66
N ARG A 28 27.94 -22.51 -36.59
CA ARG A 28 27.21 -21.27 -36.85
C ARG A 28 26.04 -21.07 -35.90
N ALA A 29 25.71 -19.81 -35.65
CA ALA A 29 24.58 -19.43 -34.81
C ALA A 29 23.26 -20.03 -35.35
N GLY A 30 22.45 -20.61 -34.44
CA GLY A 30 21.15 -21.18 -34.78
C GLY A 30 21.18 -22.49 -35.56
N VAL A 31 22.36 -23.05 -35.89
CA VAL A 31 22.47 -24.31 -36.65
C VAL A 31 22.62 -25.50 -35.71
N THR A 32 21.94 -26.60 -36.05
CA THR A 32 22.06 -27.89 -35.35
C THR A 32 23.04 -28.81 -36.07
N TYR A 33 23.98 -29.34 -35.30
CA TYR A 33 25.04 -30.22 -35.77
C TYR A 33 24.89 -31.61 -35.16
N LEU A 34 25.10 -32.65 -35.96
CA LEU A 34 25.00 -34.04 -35.51
C LEU A 34 26.39 -34.67 -35.36
N VAL A 35 26.70 -35.18 -34.18
CA VAL A 35 27.92 -35.91 -33.88
C VAL A 35 27.59 -37.40 -33.78
N ALA A 36 27.88 -38.14 -34.84
CA ALA A 36 27.55 -39.56 -34.96
C ALA A 36 28.60 -40.50 -34.34
N GLY A 37 29.82 -40.01 -34.13
CA GLY A 37 30.96 -40.78 -33.62
C GLY A 37 32.04 -39.88 -33.00
N PRO A 38 33.24 -40.41 -32.72
CA PRO A 38 34.34 -39.62 -32.19
C PRO A 38 34.80 -38.57 -33.21
N VAL A 39 34.73 -37.29 -32.84
CA VAL A 39 35.17 -36.16 -33.65
C VAL A 39 36.31 -35.45 -32.93
N ARG A 40 37.44 -35.29 -33.61
CA ARG A 40 38.55 -34.46 -33.14
C ARG A 40 38.75 -33.26 -34.05
N LEU A 41 38.78 -32.07 -33.45
CA LEU A 41 38.99 -30.79 -34.12
C LEU A 41 40.32 -30.15 -33.72
N GLU A 42 41.01 -29.59 -34.71
CA GLU A 42 42.27 -28.85 -34.55
C GLU A 42 42.22 -27.52 -35.34
N GLY A 43 43.22 -26.64 -35.19
CA GLY A 43 43.22 -25.33 -35.87
C GLY A 43 42.19 -24.35 -35.28
N SER A 44 41.61 -23.48 -36.09
CA SER A 44 40.66 -22.45 -35.68
C SER A 44 39.24 -23.02 -35.50
N VAL A 45 38.82 -23.23 -34.25
CA VAL A 45 37.49 -23.76 -33.94
C VAL A 45 36.61 -22.64 -33.37
N ARG A 46 35.58 -22.22 -34.09
CA ARG A 46 34.65 -21.17 -33.67
C ARG A 46 33.29 -21.76 -33.32
N PHE A 47 32.78 -21.41 -32.15
CA PHE A 47 31.40 -21.64 -31.74
C PHE A 47 30.70 -20.28 -31.67
N GLU A 48 29.82 -20.01 -32.63
CA GLU A 48 28.95 -18.83 -32.62
C GLU A 48 27.80 -19.02 -31.62
N ALA A 49 27.23 -17.91 -31.12
CA ALA A 49 26.16 -17.93 -30.12
C ALA A 49 24.94 -18.76 -30.59
N GLY A 50 24.41 -19.62 -29.72
CA GLY A 50 23.19 -20.41 -30.00
C GLY A 50 23.37 -21.61 -30.93
N CYS A 51 24.60 -22.05 -31.23
CA CYS A 51 24.78 -23.31 -31.97
C CYS A 51 24.44 -24.53 -31.10
N VAL A 52 23.85 -25.56 -31.70
CA VAL A 52 23.41 -26.79 -31.00
C VAL A 52 24.16 -27.99 -31.54
N LEU A 53 24.74 -28.80 -30.66
CA LEU A 53 25.41 -30.06 -31.01
C LEU A 53 24.64 -31.23 -30.41
N LYS A 54 24.10 -32.08 -31.27
CA LYS A 54 23.33 -33.27 -30.90
C LYS A 54 24.15 -34.54 -31.13
N PHE A 55 24.10 -35.48 -30.20
CA PHE A 55 24.82 -36.76 -30.29
C PHE A 55 23.88 -37.91 -30.63
N LEU A 56 24.30 -38.86 -31.48
CA LEU A 56 23.55 -40.08 -31.75
C LEU A 56 23.62 -41.05 -30.55
N PRO A 57 22.56 -41.84 -30.29
CA PRO A 57 22.55 -42.78 -29.18
C PRO A 57 23.69 -43.80 -29.28
N GLY A 58 24.43 -43.98 -28.18
CA GLY A 58 25.56 -44.91 -28.10
C GLY A 58 26.77 -44.29 -27.39
N ARG A 59 27.60 -45.11 -26.74
CA ARG A 59 28.80 -44.66 -26.00
C ARG A 59 30.01 -44.37 -26.90
N ALA A 60 29.80 -43.91 -28.13
CA ALA A 60 30.88 -43.70 -29.10
C ALA A 60 30.98 -42.24 -29.58
N ALA A 61 29.89 -41.48 -29.59
CA ALA A 61 29.91 -40.09 -30.04
C ALA A 61 30.61 -39.17 -29.03
N GLY A 62 31.34 -38.17 -29.51
CA GLY A 62 31.98 -37.19 -28.66
C GLY A 62 32.84 -36.19 -29.43
N LEU A 63 33.01 -34.98 -28.87
CA LEU A 63 33.79 -33.90 -29.49
C LEU A 63 35.07 -33.64 -28.69
N GLU A 64 36.23 -33.82 -29.33
CA GLU A 64 37.55 -33.47 -28.78
C GLU A 64 38.13 -32.23 -29.47
N LEU A 65 38.50 -31.24 -28.66
CA LEU A 65 39.33 -30.10 -29.07
C LEU A 65 40.79 -30.44 -28.75
N GLY A 66 41.59 -30.67 -29.79
CA GLY A 66 42.99 -31.06 -29.64
C GLY A 66 43.92 -29.91 -29.23
N LYS A 67 45.16 -30.24 -28.89
CA LYS A 67 46.17 -29.28 -28.37
C LYS A 67 46.46 -28.09 -29.29
N ASP A 68 46.30 -28.33 -30.60
CA ASP A 68 46.54 -27.35 -31.66
C ASP A 68 45.29 -26.55 -32.01
N ALA A 69 44.16 -26.78 -31.31
CA ALA A 69 42.95 -25.98 -31.47
C ALA A 69 43.08 -24.59 -30.80
N ARG A 70 42.60 -23.57 -31.50
CA ARG A 70 42.37 -22.20 -31.01
C ARG A 70 40.88 -21.95 -31.08
N VAL A 71 40.29 -21.68 -29.93
CA VAL A 71 38.84 -21.72 -29.77
C VAL A 71 38.27 -20.32 -29.63
N SER A 72 37.34 -19.97 -30.51
CA SER A 72 36.53 -18.75 -30.41
C SER A 72 35.18 -19.14 -29.80
N TRP A 73 34.94 -18.80 -28.54
CA TRP A 73 33.74 -19.18 -27.80
C TRP A 73 32.79 -17.99 -27.64
N GLN A 74 31.73 -17.90 -28.45
CA GLN A 74 30.92 -16.67 -28.55
C GLN A 74 29.53 -16.80 -27.92
N ALA A 75 29.37 -17.71 -26.94
CA ALA A 75 28.12 -17.85 -26.21
C ALA A 75 27.71 -16.55 -25.52
N THR A 76 26.39 -16.32 -25.46
CA THR A 76 25.76 -15.19 -24.78
C THR A 76 24.64 -15.70 -23.88
N PRO A 77 24.25 -14.92 -22.85
CA PRO A 77 23.07 -15.20 -22.03
C PRO A 77 21.81 -15.55 -22.82
N GLU A 78 21.56 -14.83 -23.91
CA GLU A 78 20.37 -14.96 -24.74
C GLU A 78 20.46 -16.09 -25.77
N ALA A 79 21.68 -16.58 -26.04
CA ALA A 79 21.95 -17.64 -27.00
C ALA A 79 23.11 -18.53 -26.50
N PRO A 80 22.84 -19.40 -25.50
CA PRO A 80 23.85 -20.31 -24.96
C PRO A 80 24.23 -21.39 -25.99
N ILE A 81 25.43 -21.97 -25.84
CA ILE A 81 25.87 -23.12 -26.64
C ILE A 81 25.36 -24.41 -25.99
N GLU A 82 24.70 -25.26 -26.78
CA GLU A 82 23.98 -26.43 -26.29
C GLU A 82 24.57 -27.74 -26.81
N PHE A 83 24.80 -28.69 -25.92
CA PHE A 83 25.23 -30.06 -26.23
C PHE A 83 24.20 -31.04 -25.66
N THR A 84 23.53 -31.81 -26.51
CA THR A 84 22.44 -32.69 -26.04
C THR A 84 22.24 -33.95 -26.90
N ALA A 85 21.26 -34.77 -26.55
CA ALA A 85 20.88 -35.96 -27.29
C ALA A 85 20.20 -35.60 -28.63
N SER A 86 20.37 -36.46 -29.63
CA SER A 86 19.60 -36.38 -30.89
C SER A 86 18.09 -36.52 -30.70
N ASP A 87 17.67 -37.19 -29.63
CA ASP A 87 16.27 -37.36 -29.21
C ASP A 87 15.72 -36.19 -28.37
N ASP A 88 16.52 -35.15 -28.13
CA ASP A 88 16.08 -33.96 -27.39
C ASP A 88 15.44 -32.94 -28.35
N ASP A 89 14.11 -32.91 -28.36
CA ASP A 89 13.33 -31.98 -29.17
C ASP A 89 13.14 -30.60 -28.49
N SER A 90 13.66 -30.41 -27.26
CA SER A 90 13.49 -29.15 -26.52
C SER A 90 14.46 -28.05 -26.95
N VAL A 91 15.50 -28.38 -27.72
CA VAL A 91 16.50 -27.41 -28.22
C VAL A 91 16.96 -27.75 -29.63
N GLY A 92 17.23 -26.75 -30.46
CA GLY A 92 17.69 -26.92 -31.84
C GLY A 92 16.69 -27.58 -32.79
N GLU A 93 17.14 -27.89 -34.00
CA GLU A 93 16.35 -28.54 -35.05
C GLU A 93 16.08 -30.02 -34.70
N LEU A 94 14.94 -30.54 -35.15
CA LEU A 94 14.55 -31.94 -34.98
C LEU A 94 15.47 -32.85 -35.80
N VAL A 95 16.06 -33.86 -35.15
CA VAL A 95 16.85 -34.87 -35.86
C VAL A 95 15.90 -35.91 -36.46
N PRO A 96 16.02 -36.27 -37.75
CA PRO A 96 15.20 -37.32 -38.35
C PRO A 96 15.32 -38.64 -37.57
N GLY A 97 14.18 -39.19 -37.11
CA GLY A 97 14.14 -40.37 -36.26
C GLY A 97 14.17 -40.10 -34.75
N SER A 98 14.18 -38.84 -34.33
CA SER A 98 14.01 -38.45 -32.92
C SER A 98 12.71 -39.04 -32.33
N THR A 99 12.82 -39.58 -31.13
CA THR A 99 11.71 -40.06 -30.30
C THR A 99 11.06 -38.94 -29.48
N GLY A 100 11.64 -37.74 -29.52
CA GLY A 100 11.19 -36.53 -28.83
C GLY A 100 11.45 -36.48 -27.34
N LYS A 101 12.03 -37.54 -26.76
CA LYS A 101 12.54 -37.54 -25.39
C LYS A 101 13.81 -38.40 -25.31
N PRO A 102 14.92 -37.86 -24.79
CA PRO A 102 16.13 -38.63 -24.60
C PRO A 102 15.91 -39.86 -23.70
N SER A 103 16.46 -41.00 -24.11
CA SER A 103 16.45 -42.22 -23.31
C SER A 103 17.30 -42.08 -22.04
N SER A 104 17.16 -43.01 -21.09
CA SER A 104 17.95 -43.01 -19.84
C SER A 104 19.44 -43.33 -20.05
N GLY A 105 19.84 -43.77 -21.25
CA GLY A 105 21.23 -44.06 -21.61
C GLY A 105 21.97 -42.82 -22.12
N PRO A 106 23.32 -42.80 -22.03
CA PRO A 106 24.11 -41.67 -22.53
C PRO A 106 24.17 -41.68 -24.07
N TYR A 107 24.10 -40.48 -24.66
CA TYR A 107 24.23 -40.23 -26.11
C TYR A 107 25.65 -39.84 -26.51
N ALA A 108 26.51 -39.49 -25.56
CA ALA A 108 27.92 -39.24 -25.80
C ALA A 108 28.79 -40.01 -24.81
N ASP A 109 29.96 -40.46 -25.25
CA ASP A 109 31.01 -40.94 -24.33
C ASP A 109 31.58 -39.78 -23.53
N VAL A 110 31.99 -38.73 -24.24
CA VAL A 110 32.32 -37.41 -23.70
C VAL A 110 31.70 -36.36 -24.62
N ALA A 111 30.81 -35.52 -24.10
CA ALA A 111 30.20 -34.48 -24.93
C ALA A 111 31.24 -33.46 -25.42
N LEU A 112 32.06 -32.94 -24.51
CA LEU A 112 33.17 -32.05 -24.85
C LEU A 112 34.45 -32.42 -24.09
N SER A 113 35.48 -32.79 -24.85
CA SER A 113 36.82 -33.08 -24.35
C SER A 113 37.78 -31.97 -24.79
N VAL A 114 38.37 -31.25 -23.84
CA VAL A 114 39.36 -30.19 -24.09
C VAL A 114 40.75 -30.73 -23.75
N ASN A 115 41.55 -31.01 -24.78
CA ASN A 115 42.85 -31.64 -24.65
C ASN A 115 43.96 -30.67 -25.08
N GLY A 116 44.33 -29.75 -24.19
CA GLY A 116 45.36 -28.74 -24.47
C GLY A 116 44.90 -27.53 -25.30
N ALA A 117 43.66 -27.52 -25.81
CA ALA A 117 43.12 -26.40 -26.58
C ALA A 117 43.03 -25.12 -25.74
N ARG A 118 43.14 -23.96 -26.41
CA ARG A 118 43.12 -22.64 -25.76
C ARG A 118 42.13 -21.71 -26.45
N LEU A 119 41.52 -20.82 -25.66
CA LEU A 119 40.72 -19.73 -26.20
C LEU A 119 41.56 -18.75 -27.03
N GLU A 120 40.93 -18.05 -27.97
CA GLU A 120 41.54 -16.97 -28.75
C GLU A 120 42.01 -15.80 -27.86
N SER A 121 42.98 -15.03 -28.34
CA SER A 121 43.50 -13.85 -27.62
C SER A 121 42.35 -12.84 -27.41
N GLY A 122 42.10 -12.48 -26.16
CA GLY A 122 40.99 -11.60 -25.77
C GLY A 122 39.81 -12.30 -25.10
N GLN A 123 39.77 -13.64 -25.09
CA GLN A 123 38.77 -14.41 -24.34
C GLN A 123 39.38 -15.06 -23.09
N SER A 124 38.78 -14.82 -21.93
CA SER A 124 39.29 -15.28 -20.63
C SER A 124 38.53 -16.46 -20.02
N ARG A 125 37.34 -16.79 -20.54
CA ARG A 125 36.44 -17.78 -19.94
C ARG A 125 35.55 -18.47 -20.98
N TRP A 126 35.07 -19.66 -20.63
CA TRP A 126 34.02 -20.40 -21.33
C TRP A 126 32.71 -20.15 -20.58
N ASN A 127 31.80 -19.38 -21.16
CA ASN A 127 30.57 -18.93 -20.51
C ASN A 127 29.31 -19.45 -21.20
N ASP A 128 28.17 -19.40 -20.50
CA ASP A 128 26.81 -19.55 -21.02
C ASP A 128 26.62 -20.78 -21.92
N PHE A 129 26.77 -21.97 -21.34
CA PHE A 129 26.60 -23.23 -22.07
C PHE A 129 25.93 -24.30 -21.24
N ARG A 130 25.29 -25.25 -21.93
CA ARG A 130 24.62 -26.38 -21.30
C ARG A 130 24.98 -27.69 -21.98
N ILE A 131 25.19 -28.72 -21.16
CA ILE A 131 25.50 -30.07 -21.60
C ILE A 131 24.55 -31.05 -20.94
N SER A 132 23.90 -31.88 -21.75
CA SER A 132 22.88 -32.82 -21.32
C SER A 132 23.10 -34.22 -21.90
N HIS A 133 22.63 -35.26 -21.18
CA HIS A 133 22.51 -36.64 -21.70
C HIS A 133 23.82 -37.34 -22.11
N ALA A 134 24.96 -36.93 -21.55
CA ALA A 134 26.27 -37.55 -21.80
C ALA A 134 26.71 -38.53 -20.70
N ARG A 135 27.60 -39.48 -21.02
CA ARG A 135 28.31 -40.25 -19.99
C ARG A 135 29.24 -39.32 -19.21
N VAL A 136 30.09 -38.56 -19.90
CA VAL A 136 30.89 -37.48 -19.31
C VAL A 136 30.53 -36.18 -20.03
N ALA A 137 30.12 -35.15 -19.29
CA ALA A 137 29.81 -33.86 -19.90
C ALA A 137 31.09 -33.16 -20.38
N LEU A 138 32.06 -33.03 -19.47
CA LEU A 138 33.33 -32.35 -19.74
C LEU A 138 34.52 -33.20 -19.33
N ARG A 139 35.49 -33.34 -20.23
CA ARG A 139 36.83 -33.86 -19.90
C ARG A 139 37.87 -32.79 -20.18
N TRP A 140 38.70 -32.47 -19.19
CA TRP A 140 39.71 -31.43 -19.31
C TRP A 140 41.13 -31.96 -19.09
N THR A 141 42.06 -31.66 -20.01
CA THR A 141 43.45 -32.14 -19.92
C THR A 141 44.46 -31.01 -20.19
N GLY A 142 45.44 -30.86 -19.30
CA GLY A 142 46.69 -30.11 -19.50
C GLY A 142 46.59 -28.58 -19.61
N THR A 143 45.46 -27.95 -19.24
CA THR A 143 45.28 -26.48 -19.36
C THR A 143 44.55 -25.87 -18.16
N THR A 144 44.66 -24.55 -18.00
CA THR A 144 43.87 -23.78 -17.02
C THR A 144 42.68 -23.14 -17.71
N ALA A 145 41.49 -23.20 -17.10
CA ALA A 145 40.29 -22.59 -17.65
C ALA A 145 39.33 -22.08 -16.56
N ALA A 146 38.55 -21.07 -16.93
CA ALA A 146 37.43 -20.58 -16.15
C ALA A 146 36.12 -20.91 -16.87
N LEU A 147 35.19 -21.60 -16.19
CA LEU A 147 33.88 -21.97 -16.70
C LEU A 147 32.80 -21.17 -15.95
N TRP A 148 31.99 -20.40 -16.66
CA TRP A 148 31.03 -19.44 -16.10
C TRP A 148 29.60 -19.73 -16.58
N HIS A 149 28.61 -19.53 -15.72
CA HIS A 149 27.18 -19.59 -16.07
C HIS A 149 26.81 -20.87 -16.87
N PHE A 150 27.26 -22.03 -16.39
CA PHE A 150 27.12 -23.29 -17.12
C PHE A 150 26.14 -24.24 -16.45
N GLN A 151 25.52 -25.10 -17.25
CA GLN A 151 24.59 -26.12 -16.77
C GLN A 151 25.00 -27.51 -17.26
N VAL A 152 25.03 -28.48 -16.36
CA VAL A 152 25.22 -29.90 -16.68
C VAL A 152 24.07 -30.68 -16.11
N GLN A 153 23.35 -31.40 -16.97
CA GLN A 153 22.15 -32.11 -16.56
C GLN A 153 22.01 -33.51 -17.17
N HIS A 154 21.37 -34.42 -16.45
CA HIS A 154 21.09 -35.77 -16.96
C HIS A 154 22.35 -36.54 -17.45
N CYS A 155 23.51 -36.27 -16.85
CA CYS A 155 24.78 -36.90 -17.20
C CYS A 155 25.18 -37.98 -16.18
N GLN A 156 26.02 -38.94 -16.57
CA GLN A 156 26.59 -39.86 -15.59
C GLN A 156 27.71 -39.18 -14.78
N VAL A 157 28.57 -38.42 -15.45
CA VAL A 157 29.67 -37.66 -14.87
C VAL A 157 29.63 -36.24 -15.40
N GLY A 158 29.79 -35.26 -14.50
CA GLY A 158 29.89 -33.85 -14.87
C GLY A 158 31.26 -33.51 -15.45
N ILE A 159 32.29 -33.48 -14.59
CA ILE A 159 33.65 -33.09 -14.96
C ILE A 159 34.65 -34.20 -14.60
N GLU A 160 35.43 -34.61 -15.60
CA GLU A 160 36.69 -35.33 -15.44
C GLU A 160 37.86 -34.38 -15.77
N SER A 161 38.95 -34.44 -15.01
CA SER A 161 40.09 -33.53 -15.21
C SER A 161 41.42 -34.22 -14.96
N THR A 162 42.41 -33.98 -15.82
CA THR A 162 43.78 -34.47 -15.65
C THR A 162 44.79 -33.33 -15.83
N SER A 163 45.67 -33.14 -14.84
CA SER A 163 46.75 -32.14 -14.85
C SER A 163 46.28 -30.72 -15.26
N SER A 164 45.15 -30.28 -14.72
CA SER A 164 44.48 -29.01 -15.10
C SER A 164 44.09 -28.17 -13.88
N THR A 165 43.86 -26.87 -14.08
CA THR A 165 43.29 -25.97 -13.06
C THR A 165 42.00 -25.36 -13.56
N LEU A 166 40.88 -25.63 -12.88
CA LEU A 166 39.55 -25.20 -13.31
C LEU A 166 38.92 -24.28 -12.26
N SER A 167 38.50 -23.09 -12.68
CA SER A 167 37.70 -22.16 -11.88
C SER A 167 36.25 -22.21 -12.36
N LEU A 168 35.36 -22.70 -11.52
CA LEU A 168 33.93 -22.83 -11.82
C LEU A 168 33.18 -21.68 -11.12
N ARG A 169 32.36 -20.95 -11.86
CA ARG A 169 31.63 -19.76 -11.38
C ARG A 169 30.16 -19.86 -11.80
N ASN A 170 29.25 -19.83 -10.83
CA ASN A 170 27.80 -19.94 -11.06
C ASN A 170 27.44 -21.12 -11.98
N GLY A 171 27.58 -22.35 -11.49
CA GLY A 171 27.36 -23.57 -12.26
C GLY A 171 26.29 -24.47 -11.66
N LEU A 172 25.47 -25.10 -12.51
CA LEU A 172 24.40 -26.03 -12.10
C LEU A 172 24.75 -27.47 -12.50
N PHE A 173 24.71 -28.39 -11.54
CA PHE A 173 24.68 -29.83 -11.76
C PHE A 173 23.35 -30.39 -11.30
N HIS A 174 22.52 -30.87 -12.22
CA HIS A 174 21.18 -31.38 -11.93
C HIS A 174 20.98 -32.78 -12.50
N ARG A 175 20.60 -33.77 -11.67
CA ARG A 175 20.47 -35.18 -12.12
C ARG A 175 21.76 -35.70 -12.76
N VAL A 176 22.91 -35.33 -12.18
CA VAL A 176 24.22 -35.82 -12.59
C VAL A 176 24.68 -36.85 -11.58
N LYS A 177 24.87 -38.11 -12.00
CA LYS A 177 25.19 -39.20 -11.06
C LYS A 177 26.45 -38.90 -10.24
N ALA A 178 27.49 -38.35 -10.87
CA ALA A 178 28.65 -37.79 -10.20
C ALA A 178 29.09 -36.44 -10.81
N PRO A 179 28.85 -35.28 -10.16
CA PRO A 179 29.30 -33.97 -10.66
C PRO A 179 30.80 -33.93 -10.95
N PHE A 180 31.60 -34.57 -10.10
CA PHE A 180 33.05 -34.70 -10.28
C PHE A 180 33.48 -36.17 -10.23
N SER A 181 34.44 -36.54 -11.09
CA SER A 181 35.08 -37.86 -11.06
C SER A 181 36.51 -37.78 -11.58
N ASP A 182 37.41 -38.62 -11.05
CA ASP A 182 38.75 -38.85 -11.63
C ASP A 182 39.56 -37.53 -11.87
N LEU A 183 39.58 -36.60 -10.91
CA LEU A 183 40.25 -35.28 -11.00
C LEU A 183 41.80 -35.32 -10.95
N ARG A 184 42.44 -36.33 -11.53
CA ARG A 184 43.88 -36.67 -11.41
C ARG A 184 44.82 -35.47 -11.51
N SER A 185 45.58 -35.19 -10.45
CA SER A 185 46.55 -34.07 -10.38
C SER A 185 45.98 -32.72 -10.80
N SER A 186 44.67 -32.52 -10.60
CA SER A 186 43.96 -31.30 -10.98
C SER A 186 43.51 -30.51 -9.76
N ARG A 187 43.40 -29.19 -9.94
CA ARG A 187 42.83 -28.27 -8.95
C ARG A 187 41.53 -27.69 -9.49
N VAL A 188 40.42 -27.96 -8.82
CA VAL A 188 39.10 -27.45 -9.16
C VAL A 188 38.61 -26.54 -8.04
N ASN A 189 38.31 -25.29 -8.37
CA ASN A 189 37.79 -24.30 -7.43
C ASN A 189 36.40 -23.85 -7.90
N GLY A 190 35.36 -24.23 -7.15
CA GLY A 190 33.97 -23.90 -7.44
C GLY A 190 33.41 -22.83 -6.52
N GLN A 191 32.87 -21.77 -7.11
CA GLN A 191 32.15 -20.73 -6.39
C GLN A 191 30.71 -20.63 -6.89
N GLN A 192 29.75 -20.53 -5.96
CA GLN A 192 28.34 -20.34 -6.29
C GLN A 192 27.77 -21.50 -7.14
N LEU A 193 28.13 -22.75 -6.83
CA LEU A 193 27.60 -23.92 -7.55
C LEU A 193 26.29 -24.41 -6.93
N THR A 194 25.38 -24.92 -7.75
CA THR A 194 24.20 -25.68 -7.29
C THR A 194 24.32 -27.11 -7.76
N ILE A 195 24.30 -28.05 -6.83
CA ILE A 195 24.35 -29.48 -7.07
C ILE A 195 23.06 -30.08 -6.52
N ALA A 196 22.28 -30.69 -7.40
CA ALA A 196 20.99 -31.27 -7.07
C ALA A 196 20.83 -32.66 -7.67
N ARG A 197 20.30 -33.61 -6.90
CA ARG A 197 19.92 -34.95 -7.37
C ARG A 197 21.09 -35.75 -7.92
N ALA A 198 22.15 -35.86 -7.13
CA ALA A 198 23.35 -36.63 -7.48
C ALA A 198 23.50 -37.86 -6.56
N GLU A 199 24.16 -38.92 -7.03
CA GLU A 199 24.46 -40.06 -6.16
C GLU A 199 25.72 -39.80 -5.33
N VAL A 200 26.78 -39.28 -5.95
CA VAL A 200 28.07 -39.03 -5.28
C VAL A 200 28.68 -37.72 -5.77
N LEU A 201 29.11 -36.84 -4.86
CA LEU A 201 29.62 -35.52 -5.22
C LEU A 201 30.95 -35.60 -5.99
N ASN A 202 31.94 -36.33 -5.45
CA ASN A 202 33.23 -36.54 -6.09
C ASN A 202 33.65 -38.02 -6.04
N ARG A 203 33.62 -38.67 -7.19
CA ARG A 203 33.99 -40.08 -7.34
C ARG A 203 35.50 -40.23 -7.55
N LYS A 204 36.15 -41.03 -6.70
CA LYS A 204 37.62 -41.29 -6.68
C LYS A 204 38.48 -40.04 -6.43
N PRO A 205 38.38 -39.40 -5.25
CA PRO A 205 39.21 -38.25 -4.90
C PRO A 205 40.63 -38.71 -4.53
N VAL A 206 41.51 -38.92 -5.52
CA VAL A 206 42.93 -39.27 -5.28
C VAL A 206 43.80 -38.25 -5.99
N ASP A 207 44.85 -37.76 -5.31
CA ASP A 207 45.86 -36.83 -5.81
C ASP A 207 45.31 -35.57 -6.51
N SER A 208 44.25 -34.96 -5.94
CA SER A 208 43.54 -33.81 -6.51
C SER A 208 42.85 -32.95 -5.45
N THR A 209 42.53 -31.70 -5.78
CA THR A 209 41.85 -30.77 -4.85
C THR A 209 40.55 -30.26 -5.45
N LEU A 210 39.43 -30.48 -4.75
CA LEU A 210 38.14 -29.84 -5.02
C LEU A 210 37.83 -28.87 -3.87
N GLU A 211 37.82 -27.58 -4.18
CA GLU A 211 37.55 -26.49 -3.24
C GLU A 211 36.18 -25.88 -3.57
N LEU A 212 35.25 -25.83 -2.62
CA LEU A 212 33.92 -25.25 -2.81
C LEU A 212 33.69 -24.05 -1.89
N LEU A 213 33.09 -23.00 -2.43
CA LEU A 213 32.70 -21.77 -1.73
C LEU A 213 31.27 -21.39 -2.12
N ARG A 214 30.40 -21.19 -1.12
CA ARG A 214 29.01 -20.73 -1.33
C ARG A 214 28.22 -21.62 -2.29
N CYS A 215 28.35 -22.93 -2.13
CA CYS A 215 27.65 -23.89 -2.98
C CYS A 215 26.42 -24.45 -2.28
N VAL A 216 25.37 -24.71 -3.06
CA VAL A 216 24.16 -25.43 -2.62
C VAL A 216 24.30 -26.89 -3.02
N ILE A 217 24.17 -27.81 -2.06
CA ILE A 217 24.22 -29.25 -2.29
C ILE A 217 22.93 -29.86 -1.71
N GLY A 218 21.97 -30.15 -2.58
CA GLY A 218 20.67 -30.70 -2.21
C GLY A 218 20.43 -32.04 -2.88
N GLU A 219 19.72 -32.95 -2.20
CA GLU A 219 19.35 -34.25 -2.78
C GLU A 219 20.58 -35.05 -3.31
N VAL A 220 21.70 -35.02 -2.58
CA VAL A 220 22.93 -35.77 -2.90
C VAL A 220 23.16 -36.89 -1.88
N THR A 221 23.32 -38.13 -2.34
CA THR A 221 23.42 -39.30 -1.45
C THR A 221 24.77 -39.37 -0.71
N ASP A 222 25.89 -39.13 -1.39
CA ASP A 222 27.24 -39.12 -0.82
C ASP A 222 27.95 -37.80 -1.14
N VAL A 223 28.33 -37.05 -0.10
CA VAL A 223 28.93 -35.71 -0.20
C VAL A 223 30.44 -35.66 0.10
N GLN A 224 31.14 -36.78 0.04
CA GLN A 224 32.59 -36.83 0.31
C GLN A 224 33.47 -36.26 -0.83
N GLY A 225 34.73 -35.98 -0.51
CA GLY A 225 35.78 -35.68 -1.51
C GLY A 225 35.95 -34.21 -1.90
N TYR A 226 35.63 -33.25 -1.03
CA TYR A 226 35.89 -31.81 -1.23
C TYR A 226 36.43 -31.12 0.04
N THR A 227 36.94 -29.90 -0.11
CA THR A 227 37.42 -29.02 0.97
C THR A 227 36.71 -27.67 0.92
N HIS A 228 36.55 -27.01 2.07
CA HIS A 228 35.94 -25.68 2.14
C HIS A 228 36.97 -24.60 1.83
N ALA A 229 36.66 -23.70 0.89
CA ALA A 229 37.57 -22.63 0.47
C ALA A 229 37.49 -21.37 1.36
N SER A 230 37.57 -21.50 2.70
CA SER A 230 37.60 -20.36 3.64
C SER A 230 38.74 -20.47 4.65
N THR A 231 39.37 -19.34 5.00
CA THR A 231 40.45 -19.26 6.01
C THR A 231 40.00 -19.62 7.44
N GLU A 232 38.70 -19.72 7.70
CA GLU A 232 38.12 -20.03 9.03
C GLU A 232 37.59 -21.46 9.15
N GLY A 233 37.66 -22.29 8.10
CA GLY A 233 37.19 -23.68 8.16
C GLY A 233 35.71 -23.87 8.50
N ASN A 234 34.86 -22.86 8.27
CA ASN A 234 33.47 -22.86 8.74
C ASN A 234 32.57 -23.79 7.89
N PRO A 235 31.96 -24.84 8.47
CA PRO A 235 31.11 -25.80 7.75
C PRO A 235 29.79 -25.20 7.23
N ASN A 236 29.41 -23.97 7.63
CA ASN A 236 28.20 -23.30 7.16
C ASN A 236 28.34 -22.62 5.77
N ALA A 237 29.50 -22.76 5.10
CA ALA A 237 29.73 -22.23 3.74
C ALA A 237 29.14 -23.13 2.63
N VAL A 238 28.64 -24.31 2.99
CA VAL A 238 27.92 -25.29 2.17
C VAL A 238 26.74 -25.74 3.03
N ILE A 239 25.50 -25.65 2.55
CA ILE A 239 24.32 -26.00 3.35
C ILE A 239 23.91 -27.46 3.09
N PRO A 240 24.14 -28.42 4.01
CA PRO A 240 23.56 -29.76 3.92
C PRO A 240 22.09 -29.82 4.40
N ILE A 241 21.40 -30.84 3.86
CA ILE A 241 19.95 -31.10 3.85
C ILE A 241 19.36 -31.33 5.25
N SER A 242 18.84 -30.27 5.88
CA SER A 242 17.88 -30.42 6.98
C SER A 242 16.60 -29.58 6.82
N VAL A 243 16.39 -28.97 5.65
CA VAL A 243 15.24 -28.08 5.39
C VAL A 243 14.49 -28.51 4.13
N THR A 244 13.20 -28.80 4.32
CA THR A 244 12.17 -29.39 3.46
C THR A 244 11.79 -28.67 2.15
N ASP A 245 12.56 -27.70 1.66
CA ASP A 245 12.18 -26.94 0.46
C ASP A 245 12.62 -27.70 -0.82
N ALA A 246 11.70 -28.31 -1.58
CA ALA A 246 12.05 -28.99 -2.82
C ALA A 246 12.43 -27.97 -3.93
N PHE A 247 13.42 -28.29 -4.78
CA PHE A 247 13.69 -27.49 -5.99
C PHE A 247 12.53 -27.57 -6.99
N VAL A 248 12.34 -26.51 -7.78
CA VAL A 248 11.31 -26.44 -8.84
C VAL A 248 11.98 -26.62 -10.20
N GLU A 249 11.48 -27.55 -11.01
CA GLU A 249 11.83 -27.64 -12.43
C GLU A 249 10.86 -26.76 -13.23
N ALA A 250 11.41 -25.82 -13.98
CA ALA A 250 10.68 -24.95 -14.89
C ALA A 250 11.60 -24.60 -16.06
N ALA A 251 11.06 -24.24 -17.23
CA ALA A 251 11.85 -23.74 -18.36
C ALA A 251 13.11 -24.58 -18.71
N GLY A 252 13.00 -25.91 -18.59
CA GLY A 252 14.11 -26.84 -18.86
C GLY A 252 15.33 -26.70 -17.92
N SER A 253 15.15 -26.13 -16.72
CA SER A 253 16.22 -25.99 -15.71
C SER A 253 15.67 -26.12 -14.28
N LEU A 254 16.53 -25.86 -13.28
CA LEU A 254 16.24 -25.98 -11.85
C LEU A 254 16.29 -24.61 -11.16
N TYR A 255 15.23 -24.30 -10.40
CA TYR A 255 15.04 -23.03 -9.68
C TYR A 255 14.75 -23.26 -8.20
N LEU A 256 14.89 -22.20 -7.41
CA LEU A 256 14.38 -22.17 -6.03
C LEU A 256 12.90 -21.75 -6.03
N PRO A 257 12.04 -22.38 -5.20
CA PRO A 257 10.64 -21.95 -5.10
C PRO A 257 10.54 -20.54 -4.48
N PRO A 258 9.55 -19.72 -4.89
CA PRO A 258 9.24 -18.45 -4.24
C PRO A 258 9.02 -18.63 -2.73
N GLY A 259 9.62 -17.76 -1.92
CA GLY A 259 9.52 -17.84 -0.46
C GLY A 259 10.37 -18.94 0.20
N SER A 260 11.24 -19.63 -0.56
CA SER A 260 12.15 -20.62 0.03
C SER A 260 12.99 -20.01 1.14
N ARG A 261 13.14 -20.74 2.25
CA ARG A 261 14.06 -20.39 3.35
C ARG A 261 15.52 -20.42 2.91
N ARG A 262 15.80 -20.91 1.70
CA ARG A 262 17.11 -20.93 1.02
C ARG A 262 17.43 -19.62 0.29
N ILE A 263 16.46 -18.71 0.16
CA ILE A 263 16.66 -17.29 -0.22
C ILE A 263 17.17 -16.55 1.03
N ARG A 264 18.37 -16.93 1.50
CA ARG A 264 19.08 -16.31 2.63
C ARG A 264 20.49 -15.94 2.19
N PRO A 265 21.16 -15.02 2.92
CA PRO A 265 22.60 -14.81 2.78
C PRO A 265 23.37 -16.13 2.84
N GLY A 266 24.24 -16.36 1.86
CA GLY A 266 25.40 -17.22 2.11
C GLY A 266 26.43 -16.46 2.94
N PHE A 267 27.22 -17.16 3.76
CA PHE A 267 28.43 -16.59 4.35
C PHE A 267 29.52 -16.39 3.29
N GLY A 268 30.49 -15.50 3.52
CA GLY A 268 31.67 -15.34 2.65
C GLY A 268 31.45 -14.62 1.30
N HIS A 269 30.47 -13.72 1.19
CA HIS A 269 30.24 -12.95 -0.05
C HIS A 269 31.46 -12.09 -0.46
N GLY A 270 32.22 -11.57 0.51
CA GLY A 270 33.48 -10.86 0.26
C GLY A 270 34.65 -11.76 -0.22
N LEU A 271 34.42 -13.07 -0.33
CA LEU A 271 35.39 -14.05 -0.86
C LEU A 271 35.04 -14.53 -2.28
N LEU A 272 33.92 -14.05 -2.85
CA LEU A 272 33.57 -14.32 -4.25
C LEU A 272 34.58 -13.64 -5.19
N ASP A 273 34.74 -14.26 -6.36
CA ASP A 273 35.38 -13.63 -7.51
C ASP A 273 34.74 -12.25 -7.76
N PRO A 274 35.52 -11.15 -7.83
CA PRO A 274 34.96 -9.81 -7.93
C PRO A 274 34.06 -9.60 -9.15
N GLU A 275 34.40 -10.21 -10.29
CA GLU A 275 33.56 -10.13 -11.48
C GLU A 275 32.24 -10.89 -11.28
N LEU A 276 32.26 -12.02 -10.56
CA LEU A 276 31.07 -12.79 -10.23
C LEU A 276 30.18 -12.04 -9.24
N ALA A 277 30.77 -11.36 -8.25
CA ALA A 277 30.03 -10.58 -7.26
C ALA A 277 29.26 -9.39 -7.88
N VAL A 278 29.76 -8.83 -8.98
CA VAL A 278 29.08 -7.75 -9.72
C VAL A 278 27.93 -8.27 -10.58
N ALA A 279 28.06 -9.49 -11.14
CA ALA A 279 27.07 -10.03 -12.07
C ALA A 279 25.80 -10.55 -11.37
N LEU A 280 25.95 -11.28 -10.25
CA LEU A 280 24.84 -11.99 -9.61
C LEU A 280 23.66 -11.11 -9.16
N PRO A 281 23.83 -9.87 -8.65
CA PRO A 281 22.72 -9.00 -8.27
C PRO A 281 21.71 -8.70 -9.39
N ALA A 282 22.14 -8.74 -10.66
CA ALA A 282 21.29 -8.49 -11.82
C ALA A 282 20.57 -9.75 -12.35
N MET A 283 20.90 -10.93 -11.83
CA MET A 283 20.36 -12.23 -12.23
C MET A 283 19.20 -12.66 -11.30
N THR A 284 18.65 -13.87 -11.44
CA THR A 284 17.58 -14.39 -10.56
C THR A 284 17.74 -15.86 -10.21
N VAL A 285 17.25 -16.27 -9.05
CA VAL A 285 17.17 -17.69 -8.63
C VAL A 285 15.74 -18.26 -8.73
N LEU A 286 14.77 -17.43 -9.13
CA LEU A 286 13.34 -17.76 -9.22
C LEU A 286 12.92 -18.16 -10.63
N PRO A 287 11.89 -19.02 -10.78
CA PRO A 287 11.42 -19.45 -12.09
C PRO A 287 10.70 -18.31 -12.85
N PRO A 288 10.73 -18.32 -14.20
CA PRO A 288 9.92 -17.42 -15.02
C PRO A 288 8.42 -17.74 -14.90
N GLU A 289 7.57 -16.78 -15.25
CA GLU A 289 6.11 -17.00 -15.28
C GLU A 289 5.72 -17.79 -16.53
N LEU A 290 4.97 -18.88 -16.37
CA LEU A 290 4.49 -19.68 -17.51
C LEU A 290 3.24 -19.03 -18.12
N LEU A 291 3.28 -18.74 -19.42
CA LEU A 291 2.09 -18.23 -20.11
C LEU A 291 0.97 -19.27 -20.18
N PRO A 292 -0.31 -18.84 -20.12
CA PRO A 292 -1.43 -19.75 -20.21
C PRO A 292 -1.43 -20.50 -21.56
N PRO A 293 -2.01 -21.71 -21.62
CA PRO A 293 -2.06 -22.49 -22.85
C PRO A 293 -3.00 -21.90 -23.93
N LEU A 294 -3.88 -20.94 -23.58
CA LEU A 294 -4.79 -20.27 -24.51
C LEU A 294 -4.95 -18.79 -24.16
N VAL A 295 -4.78 -17.92 -25.15
CA VAL A 295 -4.96 -16.46 -25.11
C VAL A 295 -6.03 -16.10 -26.14
N THR A 296 -7.15 -15.56 -25.69
CA THR A 296 -8.30 -15.18 -26.54
C THR A 296 -8.65 -13.69 -26.47
N GLN A 297 -7.92 -12.95 -25.65
CA GLN A 297 -8.03 -11.51 -25.47
C GLN A 297 -6.62 -10.89 -25.54
N THR A 298 -6.55 -9.59 -25.84
CA THR A 298 -5.28 -8.87 -25.87
C THR A 298 -4.53 -9.05 -24.54
N LEU A 299 -3.28 -9.52 -24.63
CA LEU A 299 -2.43 -9.83 -23.48
C LEU A 299 -1.25 -8.86 -23.47
N TYR A 300 -1.13 -8.07 -22.42
CA TYR A 300 -0.02 -7.13 -22.25
C TYR A 300 1.02 -7.72 -21.28
N LEU A 301 2.24 -7.95 -21.76
CA LEU A 301 3.32 -8.60 -21.01
C LEU A 301 4.35 -7.55 -20.54
N THR A 302 4.50 -7.42 -19.23
CA THR A 302 5.42 -6.46 -18.58
C THR A 302 6.58 -7.18 -17.89
N PRO A 303 7.69 -6.50 -17.54
CA PRO A 303 8.74 -7.14 -16.75
C PRO A 303 8.19 -7.73 -15.44
N ARG A 304 8.55 -8.97 -15.11
CA ARG A 304 8.06 -9.74 -13.94
C ARG A 304 9.16 -10.46 -13.17
N ALA A 305 10.28 -10.80 -13.81
CA ALA A 305 11.36 -11.52 -13.18
C ALA A 305 11.99 -10.68 -12.05
N ILE A 306 11.86 -11.17 -10.82
CA ILE A 306 12.46 -10.52 -9.65
C ILE A 306 13.96 -10.84 -9.64
N ARG A 307 14.78 -9.80 -9.80
CA ARG A 307 16.25 -9.90 -9.74
C ARG A 307 16.72 -10.14 -8.31
N ASP A 308 17.91 -10.71 -8.14
CA ASP A 308 18.49 -11.08 -6.85
C ASP A 308 18.59 -9.88 -5.91
N GLN A 309 18.98 -8.71 -6.44
CA GLN A 309 19.02 -7.46 -5.68
C GLN A 309 17.64 -6.96 -5.21
N ALA A 310 16.56 -7.40 -5.83
CA ALA A 310 15.20 -7.00 -5.51
C ALA A 310 14.48 -8.01 -4.58
N LEU A 311 15.12 -9.15 -4.27
CA LEU A 311 14.60 -10.11 -3.30
C LEU A 311 14.89 -9.60 -1.88
N PRO A 312 13.86 -9.19 -1.10
CA PRO A 312 14.07 -8.62 0.22
C PRO A 312 14.53 -9.70 1.22
N GLU A 313 15.44 -9.32 2.11
CA GLU A 313 15.91 -10.16 3.22
C GLU A 313 15.28 -9.79 4.56
N ALA A 314 15.20 -10.79 5.44
CA ALA A 314 15.16 -10.57 6.87
C ALA A 314 16.55 -10.12 7.37
N GLY A 315 16.89 -8.81 7.29
CA GLY A 315 18.12 -8.30 7.91
C GLY A 315 18.82 -7.08 7.28
N GLY A 316 18.35 -6.54 6.15
CA GLY A 316 18.76 -5.20 5.68
C GLY A 316 20.16 -5.02 5.07
N ILE A 317 20.97 -6.07 4.94
CA ILE A 317 22.13 -6.10 4.04
C ILE A 317 21.72 -6.99 2.87
N ASN A 318 22.09 -6.67 1.62
CA ASN A 318 21.72 -7.49 0.46
C ASN A 318 22.91 -8.34 -0.02
N PRO A 319 23.33 -9.40 0.71
CA PRO A 319 24.27 -10.35 0.18
C PRO A 319 23.60 -11.12 -0.97
N ILE A 320 24.38 -11.30 -2.03
CA ILE A 320 24.10 -12.22 -3.15
C ILE A 320 23.52 -13.52 -2.60
N LYS A 321 22.37 -13.98 -3.10
CA LYS A 321 21.69 -15.17 -2.56
C LYS A 321 22.48 -16.44 -2.89
N LEU A 322 22.13 -17.57 -2.28
CA LEU A 322 22.69 -18.87 -2.63
C LEU A 322 21.87 -19.53 -3.74
N GLY A 323 22.53 -20.30 -4.61
CA GLY A 323 21.90 -21.01 -5.71
C GLY A 323 22.43 -20.58 -7.08
N PHE A 324 22.07 -21.34 -8.10
CA PHE A 324 22.41 -21.03 -9.48
C PHE A 324 21.55 -19.85 -9.92
N HIS A 325 22.22 -18.78 -10.33
CA HIS A 325 21.56 -17.60 -10.84
C HIS A 325 21.38 -17.74 -12.35
N HIS A 326 20.15 -17.53 -12.78
CA HIS A 326 19.69 -17.48 -14.17
C HIS A 326 19.64 -16.04 -14.65
N TRP A 327 19.84 -15.86 -15.95
CA TRP A 327 19.49 -14.59 -16.57
C TRP A 327 17.97 -14.39 -16.49
N PRO A 328 17.47 -13.20 -16.12
CA PRO A 328 16.04 -13.00 -15.88
C PRO A 328 15.22 -13.20 -17.16
N ILE A 329 14.33 -14.19 -17.13
CA ILE A 329 13.27 -14.39 -18.13
C ILE A 329 11.96 -14.05 -17.43
N ASP A 330 11.18 -13.11 -17.97
CA ASP A 330 9.90 -12.72 -17.37
C ASP A 330 8.86 -13.80 -17.63
N TYR A 331 8.79 -14.27 -18.88
CA TYR A 331 7.77 -15.22 -19.33
C TYR A 331 8.36 -16.37 -20.14
N TRP A 332 7.88 -17.58 -19.82
CA TRP A 332 8.14 -18.79 -20.59
C TRP A 332 6.89 -19.21 -21.36
N VAL A 333 7.02 -19.46 -22.66
CA VAL A 333 5.91 -19.87 -23.53
C VAL A 333 6.02 -21.36 -23.85
N GLU A 334 5.02 -22.13 -23.46
CA GLU A 334 4.95 -23.56 -23.75
C GLU A 334 3.55 -23.95 -24.22
N GLY A 335 3.37 -23.98 -25.54
CA GLY A 335 2.14 -24.43 -26.21
C GLY A 335 1.00 -23.41 -26.15
N THR A 336 1.30 -22.12 -25.99
CA THR A 336 0.30 -21.05 -25.87
C THR A 336 -0.39 -20.78 -27.19
N THR A 337 -1.66 -21.15 -27.30
CA THR A 337 -2.50 -20.82 -28.47
C THR A 337 -3.04 -19.40 -28.34
N VAL A 338 -2.82 -18.54 -29.32
CA VAL A 338 -3.38 -17.18 -29.36
C VAL A 338 -4.44 -17.09 -30.44
N SER A 339 -5.70 -16.93 -30.05
CA SER A 339 -6.84 -16.91 -30.95
C SER A 339 -7.51 -15.54 -30.97
N ASN A 340 -7.47 -14.85 -32.11
CA ASN A 340 -8.09 -13.51 -32.29
C ASN A 340 -7.66 -12.47 -31.25
N ALA A 341 -6.40 -12.52 -30.80
CA ALA A 341 -5.89 -11.71 -29.70
C ALA A 341 -4.51 -11.15 -29.99
N VAL A 342 -4.22 -9.95 -29.46
CA VAL A 342 -2.91 -9.31 -29.62
C VAL A 342 -2.08 -9.52 -28.35
N VAL A 343 -0.91 -10.15 -28.45
CA VAL A 343 0.05 -10.18 -27.35
C VAL A 343 1.01 -9.00 -27.55
N THR A 344 1.01 -8.04 -26.63
CA THR A 344 1.91 -6.88 -26.69
C THR A 344 2.98 -7.02 -25.61
N LEU A 345 4.25 -6.96 -26.00
CA LEU A 345 5.38 -6.93 -25.07
C LEU A 345 5.77 -5.49 -24.78
N ALA A 346 5.71 -5.12 -23.51
CA ALA A 346 6.24 -3.87 -23.02
C ALA A 346 7.76 -3.79 -23.23
N THR A 347 8.28 -2.57 -23.23
CA THR A 347 9.71 -2.30 -23.20
C THR A 347 10.39 -3.02 -22.02
N ALA A 348 11.56 -3.58 -22.29
CA ALA A 348 12.38 -4.36 -21.35
C ALA A 348 11.77 -5.70 -20.84
N THR A 349 10.65 -6.18 -21.40
CA THR A 349 10.12 -7.53 -21.14
C THR A 349 10.90 -8.60 -21.93
N VAL A 350 11.38 -9.63 -21.24
CA VAL A 350 12.06 -10.81 -21.79
C VAL A 350 11.11 -12.00 -21.81
N LEU A 351 10.81 -12.50 -23.02
CA LEU A 351 9.98 -13.67 -23.24
C LEU A 351 10.80 -14.74 -23.98
N HIS A 352 10.69 -15.98 -23.54
CA HIS A 352 11.36 -17.11 -24.18
C HIS A 352 10.34 -18.18 -24.60
N GLU A 353 10.40 -18.61 -25.86
CA GLU A 353 9.54 -19.67 -26.41
C GLU A 353 10.22 -21.03 -26.35
N ASN A 354 9.48 -22.07 -25.93
CA ASN A 354 9.96 -23.44 -26.03
C ASN A 354 10.02 -23.86 -27.51
N PRO A 355 11.18 -24.30 -28.04
CA PRO A 355 11.31 -24.75 -29.43
C PRO A 355 10.23 -25.76 -29.85
N GLY A 356 9.56 -25.49 -30.98
CA GLY A 356 8.46 -26.32 -31.49
C GLY A 356 7.16 -26.28 -30.66
N ARG A 357 7.15 -25.59 -29.52
CA ARG A 357 6.03 -25.42 -28.59
C ARG A 357 5.92 -23.96 -28.14
N GLY A 358 6.15 -23.01 -29.04
CA GLY A 358 5.99 -21.58 -28.79
C GLY A 358 4.54 -21.11 -28.92
N PHE A 359 4.33 -19.89 -29.40
CA PHE A 359 2.98 -19.41 -29.69
C PHE A 359 2.35 -20.14 -30.89
N ARG A 360 1.07 -20.48 -30.77
CA ARG A 360 0.23 -20.98 -31.87
C ARG A 360 -0.86 -19.97 -32.19
N TRP A 361 -0.69 -19.21 -33.27
CA TRP A 361 -1.64 -18.17 -33.68
C TRP A 361 -2.82 -18.76 -34.46
N LEU A 362 -4.04 -18.43 -34.06
CA LEU A 362 -5.30 -18.77 -34.71
C LEU A 362 -6.10 -17.49 -35.00
N GLY A 363 -6.68 -17.40 -36.19
CA GLY A 363 -7.45 -16.22 -36.60
C GLY A 363 -6.59 -14.94 -36.70
N SER A 364 -7.08 -13.83 -36.17
CA SER A 364 -6.45 -12.49 -36.28
C SER A 364 -5.40 -12.18 -35.21
N GLY A 365 -4.88 -13.20 -34.51
CA GLY A 365 -3.92 -12.97 -33.43
C GLY A 365 -2.57 -12.42 -33.92
N SER A 366 -1.92 -11.54 -33.13
CA SER A 366 -0.58 -10.99 -33.45
C SER A 366 0.29 -10.76 -32.22
N LEU A 367 1.61 -10.93 -32.35
CA LEU A 367 2.63 -10.51 -31.36
C LEU A 367 3.12 -9.11 -31.74
N ARG A 368 3.16 -8.17 -30.79
CA ARG A 368 3.63 -6.80 -31.04
C ARG A 368 4.61 -6.37 -29.96
N ARG A 369 5.65 -5.65 -30.37
CA ARG A 369 6.47 -4.88 -29.43
C ARG A 369 5.81 -3.51 -29.23
N GLU A 370 5.87 -2.97 -28.02
CA GLU A 370 5.34 -1.64 -27.67
C GLU A 370 5.81 -0.52 -28.63
N THR A 371 6.97 -0.68 -29.29
CA THR A 371 7.53 0.27 -30.27
C THR A 371 6.98 0.14 -31.70
N GLU A 372 6.23 -0.91 -32.04
CA GLU A 372 5.70 -1.18 -33.39
C GLU A 372 4.23 -0.78 -33.54
N VAL A 373 3.94 0.51 -33.33
CA VAL A 373 2.70 1.10 -33.82
C VAL A 373 2.92 1.49 -35.30
N PRO A 374 2.10 1.05 -36.26
CA PRO A 374 2.31 1.39 -37.66
C PRO A 374 2.16 2.90 -37.90
N GLU A 375 3.13 3.46 -38.63
CA GLU A 375 3.11 4.82 -39.15
C GLU A 375 1.81 5.07 -39.94
N SER A 376 0.92 5.92 -39.42
CA SER A 376 -0.07 6.60 -40.26
C SER A 376 0.44 8.01 -40.54
N THR A 377 0.76 8.24 -41.81
CA THR A 377 1.17 9.50 -42.40
C THR A 377 0.00 10.50 -42.39
N ALA A 378 -0.14 11.26 -41.32
CA ALA A 378 -0.84 12.53 -41.33
C ALA A 378 -0.02 13.56 -40.54
N THR A 379 0.50 14.55 -41.26
CA THR A 379 1.28 15.69 -40.73
C THR A 379 0.50 16.43 -39.62
N PRO A 380 1.23 17.05 -38.67
CA PRO A 380 0.72 17.41 -37.35
C PRO A 380 -0.28 18.56 -37.45
N LYS A 381 -1.56 18.22 -37.35
CA LYS A 381 -2.58 19.20 -36.97
C LYS A 381 -2.68 19.21 -35.45
N LYS A 382 -2.48 20.40 -34.89
CA LYS A 382 -2.95 20.76 -33.56
C LYS A 382 -4.28 20.07 -33.23
N ARG A 383 -4.32 19.54 -32.00
CA ARG A 383 -5.48 19.47 -31.10
C ARG A 383 -6.55 18.43 -31.50
N PRO A 384 -7.42 17.97 -30.59
CA PRO A 384 -7.74 18.61 -29.31
C PRO A 384 -7.92 17.65 -28.11
N VAL A 385 -7.90 18.19 -26.89
CA VAL A 385 -8.90 17.73 -25.91
C VAL A 385 -10.18 18.47 -26.32
N PRO A 386 -11.21 17.79 -26.87
CA PRO A 386 -12.25 17.24 -26.00
C PRO A 386 -12.91 15.97 -26.56
N GLY A 387 -12.85 14.88 -25.81
CA GLY A 387 -13.95 13.95 -25.72
C GLY A 387 -14.81 14.40 -24.55
N ARG A 388 -16.06 14.78 -24.80
CA ARG A 388 -17.08 14.74 -23.75
C ARG A 388 -17.53 13.30 -23.49
N GLY A 389 -17.10 12.36 -24.34
CA GLY A 389 -17.27 10.92 -24.20
C GLY A 389 -16.38 10.34 -23.11
N ASP A 390 -16.82 9.19 -22.63
CA ASP A 390 -16.27 8.38 -21.54
C ASP A 390 -15.84 7.07 -22.21
N ARG A 391 -14.54 6.95 -22.54
CA ARG A 391 -14.02 5.93 -23.46
C ARG A 391 -13.79 4.58 -22.78
N ASP A 392 -13.45 4.58 -21.51
CA ASP A 392 -13.31 3.38 -20.68
C ASP A 392 -14.61 2.99 -19.95
N GLY A 393 -15.62 3.85 -20.02
CA GLY A 393 -16.96 3.63 -19.49
C GLY A 393 -17.05 3.80 -17.99
N ASP A 394 -16.08 4.49 -17.37
CA ASP A 394 -15.92 4.65 -15.92
C ASP A 394 -16.87 5.72 -15.30
N GLY A 395 -17.54 6.49 -16.16
CA GLY A 395 -18.45 7.58 -15.84
C GLY A 395 -17.85 8.98 -15.88
N ARG A 396 -16.59 9.13 -16.29
CA ARG A 396 -15.89 10.40 -16.48
C ARG A 396 -15.60 10.58 -17.97
N SER A 397 -15.70 11.82 -18.44
CA SER A 397 -15.28 12.10 -19.80
C SER A 397 -13.76 12.04 -19.90
N ASP A 398 -13.23 11.61 -21.03
CA ASP A 398 -11.79 11.59 -21.30
C ASP A 398 -11.11 12.94 -20.99
N LEU A 399 -11.83 14.06 -21.19
CA LEU A 399 -11.38 15.41 -20.86
C LEU A 399 -11.22 15.63 -19.33
N ALA A 400 -12.12 15.09 -18.52
CA ALA A 400 -12.07 15.23 -17.06
C ALA A 400 -10.94 14.40 -16.47
N GLU A 401 -10.72 13.20 -16.99
CA GLU A 401 -9.63 12.33 -16.54
C GLU A 401 -8.26 12.88 -16.94
N PHE A 402 -8.15 13.39 -18.17
CA PHE A 402 -6.96 14.10 -18.61
C PHE A 402 -6.63 15.33 -17.74
N LEU A 403 -7.63 16.06 -17.26
CA LEU A 403 -7.44 17.21 -16.36
C LEU A 403 -7.02 16.79 -14.95
N ASP A 404 -7.50 15.64 -14.47
CA ASP A 404 -7.20 15.10 -13.14
C ASP A 404 -5.93 14.24 -13.12
N GLY A 405 -5.29 14.02 -14.28
CA GLY A 405 -4.10 13.19 -14.41
C GLY A 405 -4.38 11.69 -14.26
N THR A 406 -5.65 11.29 -14.37
CA THR A 406 -6.08 9.89 -14.45
C THR A 406 -6.11 9.44 -15.91
N ASP A 407 -6.12 8.13 -16.14
CA ASP A 407 -5.94 7.54 -17.47
C ASP A 407 -7.31 7.31 -18.15
N PRO A 408 -7.64 8.05 -19.23
CA PRO A 408 -8.92 7.97 -19.95
C PRO A 408 -9.25 6.64 -20.62
N GLU A 409 -8.31 5.69 -20.59
CA GLU A 409 -8.47 4.35 -21.17
C GLU A 409 -8.53 3.27 -20.08
N ASN A 410 -8.46 3.65 -18.81
CA ASN A 410 -8.41 2.73 -17.68
C ASN A 410 -9.52 3.04 -16.69
N ARG A 411 -10.57 2.21 -16.75
CA ARG A 411 -11.78 2.32 -15.93
C ARG A 411 -11.57 2.22 -14.41
N PHE A 412 -10.36 1.88 -13.97
CA PHE A 412 -9.95 1.79 -12.58
C PHE A 412 -9.01 2.92 -12.15
N SER A 413 -8.66 3.83 -13.08
CA SER A 413 -7.80 4.98 -12.82
C SER A 413 -8.53 6.12 -12.09
N ALA A 414 -9.86 6.11 -12.15
CA ALA A 414 -10.70 7.14 -11.58
C ALA A 414 -11.05 6.93 -10.10
N GLN A 415 -11.28 8.07 -9.43
CA GLN A 415 -11.72 8.13 -8.04
C GLN A 415 -13.12 7.50 -7.85
N PRO A 416 -13.37 6.77 -6.75
CA PRO A 416 -14.71 6.26 -6.38
C PRO A 416 -15.79 7.34 -6.45
N ARG A 417 -16.89 7.10 -7.18
CA ARG A 417 -17.99 8.07 -7.33
C ARG A 417 -19.38 7.43 -7.48
N VAL A 418 -20.42 8.20 -7.16
CA VAL A 418 -21.82 7.93 -7.55
C VAL A 418 -22.05 8.31 -9.02
N LEU A 419 -22.52 7.35 -9.82
CA LEU A 419 -22.83 7.48 -11.25
C LEU A 419 -24.23 8.06 -11.49
N ALA A 420 -25.22 7.58 -10.74
CA ALA A 420 -26.57 8.10 -10.78
C ALA A 420 -27.28 7.92 -9.43
N SER A 421 -28.17 8.86 -9.14
CA SER A 421 -29.10 8.81 -8.01
C SER A 421 -30.53 8.99 -8.51
N PHE A 422 -31.49 8.30 -7.90
CA PHE A 422 -32.90 8.42 -8.18
C PHE A 422 -33.63 8.55 -6.86
N GLY A 423 -34.33 9.66 -6.64
CA GLY A 423 -35.17 9.90 -5.46
C GLY A 423 -36.66 9.99 -5.75
N PHE A 424 -37.06 9.97 -7.03
CA PHE A 424 -38.47 9.97 -7.49
C PHE A 424 -39.36 11.15 -7.03
N ASP A 425 -38.76 12.20 -6.45
CA ASP A 425 -39.45 13.37 -5.89
C ASP A 425 -40.01 14.36 -6.91
N THR A 426 -39.61 14.25 -8.18
CA THR A 426 -40.06 15.15 -9.26
C THR A 426 -41.16 14.50 -10.08
N ASP A 427 -42.09 15.31 -10.63
CA ASP A 427 -43.22 14.85 -11.44
C ASP A 427 -42.85 13.99 -12.66
N ARG A 428 -41.57 14.01 -13.06
CA ARG A 428 -41.05 13.36 -14.27
C ARG A 428 -40.18 12.13 -14.01
N PHE A 429 -39.98 11.74 -12.75
CA PHE A 429 -39.06 10.65 -12.35
C PHE A 429 -37.67 10.80 -12.99
N GLU A 430 -37.10 11.99 -12.97
CA GLU A 430 -35.72 12.17 -13.46
C GLU A 430 -34.68 11.70 -12.43
N SER A 431 -33.48 11.33 -12.88
CA SER A 431 -32.34 11.10 -11.97
C SER A 431 -31.92 12.41 -11.28
N GLY A 432 -31.13 12.35 -10.21
CA GLY A 432 -30.59 13.54 -9.53
C GLY A 432 -29.69 14.40 -10.42
N ASP A 433 -29.15 13.82 -11.49
CA ASP A 433 -28.39 14.51 -12.53
C ASP A 433 -29.27 14.97 -13.73
N GLY A 434 -30.58 14.70 -13.66
CA GLY A 434 -31.61 15.09 -14.61
C GLY A 434 -31.73 14.21 -15.85
N ALA A 435 -31.34 12.93 -15.77
CA ALA A 435 -31.61 11.95 -16.81
C ALA A 435 -33.11 11.62 -16.82
N MET A 436 -33.77 11.80 -17.97
CA MET A 436 -35.19 11.51 -18.12
C MET A 436 -35.42 10.01 -18.41
N PRO A 437 -36.52 9.41 -17.91
CA PRO A 437 -36.95 8.09 -18.34
C PRO A 437 -37.19 8.05 -19.85
N LEU A 438 -36.87 6.92 -20.49
CA LEU A 438 -37.06 6.68 -21.91
C LEU A 438 -38.54 6.40 -22.24
N PRO A 439 -38.95 6.60 -23.52
CA PRO A 439 -40.29 6.24 -23.98
C PRO A 439 -40.65 4.78 -23.64
N GLY A 440 -41.86 4.55 -23.14
CA GLY A 440 -42.30 3.24 -22.65
C GLY A 440 -42.14 3.05 -21.14
N SER A 441 -41.53 4.01 -20.44
CA SER A 441 -41.48 4.01 -18.97
C SER A 441 -42.83 4.34 -18.33
N SER A 442 -43.23 3.58 -17.31
CA SER A 442 -44.39 3.88 -16.48
C SER A 442 -44.22 3.38 -15.04
N ALA A 443 -44.68 4.15 -14.05
CA ALA A 443 -44.75 3.75 -12.64
C ALA A 443 -45.92 4.48 -11.97
N SER A 444 -46.48 3.94 -10.88
CA SER A 444 -47.39 4.74 -10.05
C SER A 444 -46.57 5.72 -9.22
N ARG A 445 -47.03 6.97 -9.11
CA ARG A 445 -46.47 7.90 -8.14
C ARG A 445 -47.20 7.68 -6.84
N GLU A 446 -46.43 7.38 -5.79
CA GLU A 446 -47.00 7.07 -4.50
C GLU A 446 -46.32 7.90 -3.41
N PRO A 447 -47.01 8.23 -2.31
CA PRO A 447 -46.36 8.86 -1.17
C PRO A 447 -45.21 7.99 -0.66
N SER A 448 -44.08 8.62 -0.36
CA SER A 448 -42.87 8.03 0.27
C SER A 448 -42.49 8.83 1.52
N PHE A 449 -41.50 8.36 2.28
CA PHE A 449 -40.97 9.03 3.47
C PHE A 449 -40.32 10.40 3.18
N ASP A 450 -39.67 10.56 2.01
CA ASP A 450 -38.98 11.79 1.62
C ASP A 450 -39.93 12.75 0.91
N ARG A 451 -40.76 12.20 0.02
CA ARG A 451 -41.77 12.94 -0.78
C ARG A 451 -42.56 11.99 -1.68
N SER A 452 -41.93 11.32 -2.63
CA SER A 452 -42.60 10.43 -3.60
C SER A 452 -41.78 9.18 -3.90
N ALA A 453 -42.46 8.06 -4.11
CA ALA A 453 -41.90 6.80 -4.57
C ALA A 453 -42.36 6.49 -5.99
N ALA A 454 -41.58 5.65 -6.68
CA ALA A 454 -42.04 4.95 -7.86
C ALA A 454 -42.59 3.56 -7.46
N GLY A 455 -43.89 3.36 -7.66
CA GLY A 455 -44.62 2.12 -7.40
C GLY A 455 -44.69 1.21 -8.63
N PHE A 456 -44.44 -0.08 -8.40
CA PHE A 456 -44.35 -1.12 -9.42
C PHE A 456 -45.15 -2.35 -8.98
N HIS A 457 -46.46 -2.29 -9.13
CA HIS A 457 -47.42 -3.27 -8.61
C HIS A 457 -47.91 -4.28 -9.65
N ARG A 458 -47.59 -4.09 -10.94
CA ARG A 458 -48.06 -4.96 -12.04
C ARG A 458 -47.13 -4.93 -13.26
N SER A 459 -47.23 -5.96 -14.10
CA SER A 459 -46.53 -6.05 -15.39
C SER A 459 -46.77 -4.80 -16.24
N GLY A 460 -45.73 -4.35 -16.95
CA GLY A 460 -45.69 -3.13 -17.74
C GLY A 460 -45.32 -1.85 -16.97
N GLN A 461 -45.35 -1.85 -15.63
CA GLN A 461 -44.78 -0.75 -14.84
C GLN A 461 -43.27 -0.96 -14.75
N VAL A 462 -42.51 -0.11 -15.42
CA VAL A 462 -41.04 -0.14 -15.50
C VAL A 462 -40.53 1.28 -15.74
N LEU A 463 -39.45 1.69 -15.08
CA LEU A 463 -38.73 2.92 -15.47
C LEU A 463 -37.47 2.53 -16.24
N LEU A 464 -37.40 2.94 -17.50
CA LEU A 464 -36.27 2.68 -18.38
C LEU A 464 -35.38 3.91 -18.43
N TYR A 465 -34.10 3.75 -18.14
CA TYR A 465 -33.11 4.82 -18.26
C TYR A 465 -31.98 4.40 -19.20
N PRO A 466 -31.35 5.35 -19.89
CA PRO A 466 -30.14 5.05 -20.63
C PRO A 466 -28.99 4.71 -19.67
N LEU A 467 -28.16 3.71 -20.02
CA LEU A 467 -26.89 3.43 -19.34
C LEU A 467 -25.94 4.63 -19.49
N ILE A 468 -25.95 5.26 -20.66
CA ILE A 468 -25.13 6.43 -21.00
C ILE A 468 -26.00 7.46 -21.73
N TRP A 469 -25.88 8.74 -21.38
CA TRP A 469 -26.68 9.82 -21.96
C TRP A 469 -25.90 11.13 -22.11
N ASN A 470 -26.43 12.05 -22.92
CA ASN A 470 -25.79 13.33 -23.21
C ASN A 470 -26.65 14.51 -22.73
N ARG A 471 -26.06 15.45 -21.99
CA ARG A 471 -26.69 16.73 -21.63
C ARG A 471 -25.72 17.88 -21.74
N ASP A 472 -26.16 18.97 -22.37
CA ASP A 472 -25.35 20.17 -22.60
C ASP A 472 -24.02 19.89 -23.32
N GLY A 473 -23.93 18.74 -24.00
CA GLY A 473 -22.75 18.21 -24.66
C GLY A 473 -21.88 17.26 -23.82
N VAL A 474 -22.15 17.02 -22.51
CA VAL A 474 -21.40 16.07 -21.63
C VAL A 474 -22.01 14.69 -21.71
N THR A 475 -21.19 13.67 -21.99
CA THR A 475 -21.59 12.27 -21.84
C THR A 475 -21.51 11.88 -20.36
N ARG A 476 -22.59 11.30 -19.86
CA ARG A 476 -22.75 10.87 -18.47
C ARG A 476 -23.16 9.41 -18.45
N THR A 477 -22.58 8.64 -17.54
CA THR A 477 -22.89 7.22 -17.36
C THR A 477 -23.75 7.06 -16.11
N ASN A 478 -24.94 6.50 -16.25
CA ASN A 478 -25.85 6.24 -15.12
C ASN A 478 -25.50 4.92 -14.42
N PHE A 479 -25.01 3.91 -15.15
CA PHE A 479 -24.73 2.60 -14.60
C PHE A 479 -23.72 1.82 -15.43
N GLN A 480 -22.84 1.06 -14.76
CA GLN A 480 -21.90 0.14 -15.38
C GLN A 480 -22.28 -1.32 -15.08
N PRO A 481 -22.69 -2.10 -16.10
CA PRO A 481 -22.93 -3.52 -15.90
C PRO A 481 -21.63 -4.24 -15.49
N LEU A 482 -21.69 -5.05 -14.44
CA LEU A 482 -20.63 -5.97 -13.99
C LEU A 482 -19.38 -5.34 -13.35
N HIS A 483 -19.38 -4.05 -13.03
CA HIS A 483 -18.43 -3.45 -12.10
C HIS A 483 -19.07 -2.28 -11.36
N GLY A 484 -19.08 -2.32 -10.02
CA GLY A 484 -19.60 -1.24 -9.19
C GLY A 484 -20.47 -1.73 -8.04
N SER A 485 -21.35 -0.85 -7.56
CA SER A 485 -22.27 -1.17 -6.47
C SER A 485 -23.64 -0.49 -6.64
N ILE A 486 -24.65 -1.10 -6.02
CA ILE A 486 -26.04 -0.67 -6.03
C ILE A 486 -26.49 -0.51 -4.57
N ALA A 487 -27.16 0.60 -4.27
CA ALA A 487 -27.99 0.73 -3.07
C ALA A 487 -29.44 1.06 -3.45
N LEU A 488 -30.39 0.35 -2.84
CA LEU A 488 -31.83 0.50 -3.10
C LEU A 488 -32.57 0.64 -1.77
N ASP A 489 -33.45 1.63 -1.66
CA ASP A 489 -34.47 1.67 -0.62
C ASP A 489 -35.78 1.19 -1.22
N TYR A 490 -36.27 0.06 -0.71
CA TYR A 490 -37.36 -0.72 -1.30
C TYR A 490 -38.41 -1.09 -0.25
N SER A 491 -39.66 -0.78 -0.54
CA SER A 491 -40.83 -1.12 0.28
C SER A 491 -41.67 -2.19 -0.43
N PRO A 492 -41.61 -3.47 -0.03
CA PRO A 492 -42.42 -4.51 -0.66
C PRO A 492 -43.92 -4.35 -0.37
N ASP A 493 -44.79 -4.75 -1.30
CA ASP A 493 -46.24 -4.81 -1.05
C ASP A 493 -46.63 -5.96 -0.12
N TRP A 494 -45.76 -6.96 -0.02
CA TRP A 494 -45.79 -8.03 0.96
C TRP A 494 -44.84 -7.68 2.12
N PHE A 495 -44.94 -8.32 3.29
CA PHE A 495 -44.16 -8.03 4.52
C PHE A 495 -44.82 -7.03 5.50
N HIS A 496 -46.02 -7.40 5.97
CA HIS A 496 -46.80 -6.70 7.00
C HIS A 496 -46.84 -7.46 8.34
N GLY A 497 -45.93 -8.43 8.53
CA GLY A 497 -45.81 -9.21 9.76
C GLY A 497 -46.69 -10.46 9.83
N ALA A 498 -47.22 -10.95 8.70
CA ALA A 498 -47.94 -12.23 8.65
C ALA A 498 -47.03 -13.39 8.23
N THR A 499 -47.24 -14.59 8.79
CA THR A 499 -46.39 -15.77 8.55
C THR A 499 -46.37 -16.28 7.11
N ASN A 500 -47.25 -15.75 6.25
CA ASN A 500 -47.48 -16.19 4.88
C ASN A 500 -47.15 -15.09 3.84
N ASP A 501 -46.49 -14.01 4.24
CA ASP A 501 -46.15 -12.90 3.35
C ASP A 501 -45.06 -13.31 2.34
N ALA A 502 -45.46 -13.45 1.08
CA ALA A 502 -44.57 -13.76 -0.02
C ALA A 502 -45.10 -13.11 -1.33
N PRO A 503 -44.23 -12.73 -2.26
CA PRO A 503 -44.63 -12.17 -3.54
C PRO A 503 -45.24 -13.22 -4.48
N GLY A 504 -44.98 -14.51 -4.26
CA GLY A 504 -45.51 -15.62 -5.07
C GLY A 504 -44.86 -15.78 -6.45
N ALA A 505 -44.07 -14.81 -6.89
CA ALA A 505 -43.25 -14.83 -8.09
C ALA A 505 -41.95 -14.02 -7.87
N ASP A 506 -40.93 -14.27 -8.70
CA ASP A 506 -39.68 -13.52 -8.63
C ASP A 506 -39.91 -12.04 -8.97
N CYS A 507 -39.44 -11.16 -8.09
CA CYS A 507 -39.59 -9.73 -8.20
C CYS A 507 -38.29 -9.09 -8.64
N VAL A 508 -38.29 -8.32 -9.73
CA VAL A 508 -37.07 -7.69 -10.27
C VAL A 508 -37.02 -6.23 -9.87
N LEU A 509 -36.00 -5.87 -9.09
CA LEU A 509 -35.79 -4.50 -8.61
C LEU A 509 -34.99 -3.66 -9.61
N LEU A 510 -34.01 -4.27 -10.27
CA LEU A 510 -33.15 -3.65 -11.28
C LEU A 510 -32.67 -4.71 -12.27
N GLU A 511 -32.70 -4.39 -13.57
CA GLU A 511 -32.12 -5.26 -14.60
C GLU A 511 -31.40 -4.47 -15.70
N THR A 512 -30.27 -5.01 -16.15
CA THR A 512 -29.48 -4.51 -17.29
C THR A 512 -29.14 -5.66 -18.23
N PRO A 513 -28.66 -5.37 -19.45
CA PRO A 513 -27.95 -6.37 -20.23
C PRO A 513 -26.76 -6.90 -19.41
N GLY A 514 -26.83 -8.16 -18.96
CA GLY A 514 -25.74 -8.82 -18.23
C GLY A 514 -25.90 -8.95 -16.70
N LEU A 515 -26.77 -8.16 -16.05
CA LEU A 515 -26.91 -8.16 -14.58
C LEU A 515 -28.38 -8.01 -14.16
N ARG A 516 -28.77 -8.70 -13.09
CA ARG A 516 -30.08 -8.58 -12.44
C ARG A 516 -29.96 -8.54 -10.92
N VAL A 517 -30.80 -7.70 -10.30
CA VAL A 517 -31.11 -7.71 -8.88
C VAL A 517 -32.58 -8.08 -8.68
N SER A 518 -32.84 -9.17 -7.96
CA SER A 518 -34.19 -9.69 -7.77
C SER A 518 -34.42 -10.30 -6.39
N ILE A 519 -35.67 -10.38 -5.96
CA ILE A 519 -36.10 -11.13 -4.78
C ILE A 519 -36.82 -12.38 -5.26
N ASP A 520 -36.56 -13.53 -4.64
CA ASP A 520 -37.22 -14.78 -5.04
C ASP A 520 -38.71 -14.81 -4.72
N ALA A 521 -39.44 -15.74 -5.36
CA ALA A 521 -40.87 -15.95 -5.14
C ALA A 521 -41.29 -16.18 -3.68
N SER A 522 -40.35 -16.55 -2.80
CA SER A 522 -40.62 -16.72 -1.37
C SER A 522 -40.57 -15.41 -0.58
N GLY A 523 -39.97 -14.35 -1.14
CA GLY A 523 -39.77 -13.08 -0.46
C GLY A 523 -38.68 -13.10 0.60
N ARG A 524 -37.87 -14.17 0.66
CA ARG A 524 -36.91 -14.41 1.75
C ARG A 524 -35.45 -14.32 1.34
N ARG A 525 -35.16 -14.27 0.03
CA ARG A 525 -33.78 -14.17 -0.46
C ARG A 525 -33.64 -13.11 -1.54
N LEU A 526 -32.58 -12.33 -1.42
CA LEU A 526 -32.09 -11.41 -2.44
C LEU A 526 -31.10 -12.15 -3.35
N ALA A 527 -31.29 -11.97 -4.65
CA ALA A 527 -30.43 -12.51 -5.71
C ALA A 527 -29.71 -11.39 -6.46
N LEU A 528 -28.42 -11.58 -6.64
CA LEU A 528 -27.58 -10.84 -7.57
C LEU A 528 -27.12 -11.81 -8.67
N THR A 529 -27.65 -11.64 -9.88
CA THR A 529 -27.49 -12.61 -10.97
C THR A 529 -26.75 -12.01 -12.16
N ARG A 530 -25.66 -12.65 -12.58
CA ARG A 530 -25.04 -12.40 -13.90
C ARG A 530 -25.76 -13.24 -14.95
N ILE A 531 -26.27 -12.60 -15.99
CA ILE A 531 -27.02 -13.25 -17.07
C ILE A 531 -26.21 -13.19 -18.36
N SER A 532 -25.93 -14.35 -18.94
CA SER A 532 -25.32 -14.50 -20.26
C SER A 532 -26.34 -15.08 -21.25
N GLU A 533 -25.97 -15.16 -22.53
CA GLU A 533 -26.80 -15.80 -23.55
C GLU A 533 -27.12 -17.26 -23.22
N ASN A 534 -26.18 -17.98 -22.60
CA ASN A 534 -26.24 -19.43 -22.47
C ASN A 534 -26.26 -19.92 -21.01
N PHE A 535 -26.00 -19.04 -20.04
CA PHE A 535 -25.93 -19.40 -18.62
C PHE A 535 -26.25 -18.22 -17.73
N GLN A 536 -26.62 -18.51 -16.48
CA GLN A 536 -26.71 -17.53 -15.40
C GLN A 536 -25.85 -17.97 -14.21
N GLN A 537 -25.42 -17.02 -13.40
CA GLN A 537 -24.71 -17.25 -12.14
C GLN A 537 -25.33 -16.36 -11.07
N THR A 538 -25.88 -16.94 -10.01
CA THR A 538 -26.63 -16.20 -8.98
C THR A 538 -25.95 -16.29 -7.63
N LEU A 539 -25.73 -15.14 -7.02
CA LEU A 539 -25.35 -15.01 -5.62
C LEU A 539 -26.60 -14.74 -4.78
N TRP A 540 -26.81 -15.55 -3.74
CA TRP A 540 -27.98 -15.46 -2.86
C TRP A 540 -27.60 -14.90 -1.48
N SER A 541 -28.44 -14.04 -0.95
CA SER A 541 -28.40 -13.60 0.45
C SER A 541 -29.78 -13.75 1.09
N PRO A 542 -29.88 -14.23 2.34
CA PRO A 542 -31.13 -14.15 3.09
C PRO A 542 -31.52 -12.68 3.31
N LEU A 543 -32.82 -12.42 3.30
CA LEU A 543 -33.43 -11.17 3.76
C LEU A 543 -33.84 -11.30 5.22
N PRO A 544 -33.80 -10.23 6.03
CA PRO A 544 -34.14 -10.28 7.44
C PRO A 544 -35.61 -10.70 7.63
N TRP A 545 -35.80 -11.86 8.24
CA TRP A 545 -37.09 -12.36 8.72
C TRP A 545 -36.90 -12.68 10.20
N SER A 546 -37.43 -11.85 11.09
CA SER A 546 -37.36 -12.13 12.52
C SER A 546 -38.49 -13.07 12.92
N ALA A 547 -38.14 -14.25 13.45
CA ALA A 547 -39.09 -15.16 14.10
C ALA A 547 -39.63 -14.62 15.45
N THR A 548 -39.19 -13.44 15.91
CA THR A 548 -39.46 -12.88 17.25
C THR A 548 -40.06 -11.45 17.24
N GLN A 549 -40.48 -10.93 16.10
CA GLN A 549 -41.14 -9.61 16.04
C GLN A 549 -42.51 -9.66 16.74
N SER A 550 -42.53 -9.20 17.99
CA SER A 550 -43.69 -9.13 18.88
C SER A 550 -44.44 -7.79 18.80
N ARG A 551 -44.08 -6.92 17.86
CA ARG A 551 -44.79 -5.66 17.63
C ARG A 551 -45.47 -5.69 16.25
N PRO A 552 -46.79 -5.47 16.16
CA PRO A 552 -47.43 -5.23 14.87
C PRO A 552 -46.90 -3.90 14.32
N PHE A 553 -46.16 -3.94 13.21
CA PHE A 553 -45.87 -2.75 12.45
C PHE A 553 -47.19 -2.24 11.88
N THR A 554 -47.72 -1.16 12.44
CA THR A 554 -48.81 -0.41 11.82
C THR A 554 -48.20 0.54 10.79
N GLY A 555 -47.72 0.02 9.66
CA GLY A 555 -47.02 0.83 8.66
C GLY A 555 -46.27 0.03 7.61
N ARG A 556 -45.74 0.75 6.61
CA ARG A 556 -44.91 0.18 5.53
C ARG A 556 -43.51 -0.13 6.06
N THR A 557 -43.01 -1.33 5.83
CA THR A 557 -41.63 -1.71 6.17
C THR A 557 -40.72 -1.49 4.96
N ASN A 558 -39.54 -0.93 5.19
CA ASN A 558 -38.59 -0.62 4.12
C ASN A 558 -37.26 -1.34 4.30
N TRP A 559 -36.73 -1.82 3.19
CA TRP A 559 -35.44 -2.49 3.13
C TRP A 559 -34.42 -1.60 2.43
N THR A 560 -33.29 -1.34 3.10
CA THR A 560 -32.12 -0.77 2.46
C THR A 560 -31.19 -1.90 2.01
N LEU A 561 -31.15 -2.16 0.71
CA LEU A 561 -30.36 -3.23 0.10
C LEU A 561 -29.06 -2.64 -0.46
N ARG A 562 -27.90 -3.20 -0.08
CA ARG A 562 -26.58 -2.79 -0.58
C ARG A 562 -25.84 -3.98 -1.21
N LEU A 563 -25.39 -3.82 -2.44
CA LEU A 563 -24.82 -4.87 -3.28
C LEU A 563 -23.56 -4.38 -3.99
N SER A 564 -22.55 -5.23 -4.13
CA SER A 564 -21.36 -4.98 -4.95
C SER A 564 -21.14 -6.09 -5.97
N PHE A 565 -20.55 -5.73 -7.10
CA PHE A 565 -20.28 -6.71 -8.15
C PHE A 565 -19.07 -6.30 -8.99
N SER A 566 -18.29 -7.31 -9.36
CA SER A 566 -17.18 -7.26 -10.29
C SER A 566 -17.21 -8.54 -11.14
N ALA A 567 -16.31 -8.69 -12.11
CA ALA A 567 -16.14 -9.96 -12.82
C ALA A 567 -15.87 -11.11 -11.82
N ASP A 568 -14.96 -10.88 -10.87
CA ASP A 568 -14.53 -11.86 -9.86
C ASP A 568 -15.67 -12.34 -8.95
N THR A 569 -16.67 -11.47 -8.68
CA THR A 569 -17.86 -11.80 -7.88
C THR A 569 -18.57 -13.05 -8.41
N PHE A 570 -18.63 -13.18 -9.73
CA PHE A 570 -19.36 -14.27 -10.38
C PHE A 570 -18.48 -15.43 -10.81
N ASP A 571 -17.16 -15.23 -10.97
CA ASP A 571 -16.26 -16.24 -11.52
C ASP A 571 -16.12 -17.49 -10.63
N ARG A 572 -16.49 -17.39 -9.34
CA ARG A 572 -16.52 -18.52 -8.39
C ARG A 572 -17.89 -19.21 -8.27
N LEU A 573 -18.93 -18.70 -8.92
CA LEU A 573 -20.30 -19.22 -8.82
C LEU A 573 -20.59 -20.26 -9.91
N PRO A 574 -21.42 -21.28 -9.62
CA PRO A 574 -21.80 -22.29 -10.61
C PRO A 574 -22.56 -21.66 -11.78
N ARG A 575 -22.29 -22.15 -13.00
CA ARG A 575 -23.04 -21.78 -14.20
C ARG A 575 -24.27 -22.66 -14.32
N GLU A 576 -25.43 -22.03 -14.34
CA GLU A 576 -26.72 -22.70 -14.49
C GLU A 576 -27.28 -22.42 -15.89
N SER A 577 -27.87 -23.44 -16.53
CA SER A 577 -28.63 -23.24 -17.76
C SER A 577 -29.93 -22.50 -17.46
N HIS A 578 -30.31 -21.56 -18.33
CA HIS A 578 -31.58 -20.86 -18.24
C HIS A 578 -32.25 -20.80 -19.61
N SER A 579 -33.58 -20.71 -19.63
CA SER A 579 -34.39 -20.68 -20.84
C SER A 579 -34.79 -19.26 -21.25
N ARG A 580 -34.23 -18.23 -20.59
CA ARG A 580 -34.60 -16.85 -20.87
C ARG A 580 -33.94 -16.42 -22.19
N PRO A 581 -34.70 -15.84 -23.13
CA PRO A 581 -34.09 -15.28 -24.33
C PRO A 581 -33.07 -14.19 -23.91
N PRO A 582 -31.91 -14.10 -24.57
CA PRO A 582 -31.01 -12.99 -24.34
C PRO A 582 -31.79 -11.70 -24.62
N SER A 583 -31.94 -10.83 -23.62
CA SER A 583 -32.39 -9.46 -23.85
C SER A 583 -31.60 -8.92 -25.04
N PRO A 584 -32.25 -8.42 -26.10
CA PRO A 584 -31.63 -8.22 -27.41
C PRO A 584 -30.30 -7.51 -27.25
N ARG A 585 -29.21 -8.25 -27.49
CA ARG A 585 -27.86 -7.68 -27.49
C ARG A 585 -27.86 -6.51 -28.49
N ASN A 586 -27.47 -5.34 -27.99
CA ASN A 586 -27.06 -4.14 -28.73
C ASN A 586 -28.09 -3.07 -29.14
N GLU A 587 -29.40 -3.18 -28.90
CA GLU A 587 -30.31 -2.09 -29.33
C GLU A 587 -30.72 -1.10 -28.25
N LEU A 588 -30.55 -1.40 -26.96
CA LEU A 588 -30.93 -0.49 -25.89
C LEU A 588 -29.81 -0.38 -24.88
N ASN A 589 -29.02 0.69 -25.04
CA ASN A 589 -28.04 1.19 -24.08
C ASN A 589 -28.77 1.66 -22.82
N THR A 590 -29.46 0.75 -22.10
CA THR A 590 -30.50 1.04 -21.09
C THR A 590 -30.53 0.04 -19.95
N PHE A 591 -31.13 0.45 -18.82
CA PHE A 591 -31.46 -0.42 -17.70
C PHE A 591 -32.88 -0.13 -17.18
N SER A 592 -33.50 -1.10 -16.53
CA SER A 592 -34.81 -0.97 -15.89
C SER A 592 -34.70 -0.83 -14.38
N LEU A 593 -35.57 0.00 -13.81
CA LEU A 593 -35.89 0.02 -12.38
C LEU A 593 -37.33 -0.45 -12.16
N GLY A 594 -37.51 -1.25 -11.11
CA GLY A 594 -38.82 -1.71 -10.63
C GLY A 594 -39.48 -2.81 -11.46
N ASN A 595 -38.80 -3.34 -12.48
CA ASN A 595 -39.25 -4.47 -13.29
C ASN A 595 -38.09 -5.07 -14.08
N ALA A 596 -38.31 -6.25 -14.64
CA ALA A 596 -37.46 -6.81 -15.70
C ALA A 596 -37.45 -5.94 -16.95
N LEU A 597 -36.40 -6.09 -17.78
CA LEU A 597 -36.25 -5.34 -19.03
C LEU A 597 -37.37 -5.60 -20.05
N ASP A 598 -38.05 -6.75 -19.97
CA ASP A 598 -39.22 -7.10 -20.78
C ASP A 598 -40.56 -6.60 -20.20
N GLY A 599 -40.50 -5.95 -19.03
CA GLY A 599 -41.65 -5.44 -18.29
C GLY A 599 -42.52 -6.51 -17.63
N GLN A 600 -42.16 -7.80 -17.67
CA GLN A 600 -43.04 -8.89 -17.22
C GLN A 600 -42.90 -9.29 -15.75
N SER A 601 -41.83 -8.89 -15.06
CA SER A 601 -41.52 -9.29 -13.68
C SER A 601 -41.40 -8.07 -12.78
N PRO A 602 -42.54 -7.45 -12.35
CA PRO A 602 -42.51 -6.24 -11.54
C PRO A 602 -41.83 -6.46 -10.19
N ALA A 603 -41.34 -5.38 -9.58
CA ALA A 603 -40.80 -5.40 -8.23
C ALA A 603 -41.86 -5.77 -7.19
N LEU A 604 -43.15 -5.49 -7.44
CA LEU A 604 -44.28 -5.66 -6.52
C LEU A 604 -44.13 -4.80 -5.24
N GLY A 605 -43.71 -3.56 -5.42
CA GLY A 605 -43.49 -2.65 -4.30
C GLY A 605 -43.10 -1.25 -4.77
N ARG A 606 -42.52 -0.48 -3.87
CA ARG A 606 -42.13 0.91 -4.07
C ARG A 606 -40.61 1.03 -3.99
N LEU A 607 -40.01 1.70 -4.97
CA LEU A 607 -38.63 2.17 -4.87
C LEU A 607 -38.65 3.64 -4.45
N ASP A 608 -37.95 3.93 -3.36
CA ASP A 608 -37.85 5.27 -2.78
C ASP A 608 -36.54 5.94 -3.20
N ARG A 609 -35.44 5.19 -3.16
CA ARG A 609 -34.13 5.67 -3.58
C ARG A 609 -33.33 4.60 -4.28
N VAL A 610 -32.63 4.98 -5.33
CA VAL A 610 -31.65 4.13 -6.02
C VAL A 610 -30.35 4.90 -6.18
N LEU A 611 -29.23 4.31 -5.76
CA LEU A 611 -27.88 4.84 -5.91
C LEU A 611 -27.01 3.83 -6.65
N LEU A 612 -26.39 4.29 -7.73
CA LEU A 612 -25.56 3.51 -8.65
C LEU A 612 -24.14 4.05 -8.63
N ARG A 613 -23.11 3.19 -8.50
CA ARG A 613 -21.71 3.61 -8.29
C ARG A 613 -20.75 2.83 -9.19
N ASN A 614 -19.58 3.41 -9.47
CA ASN A 614 -18.51 2.78 -10.26
C ASN A 614 -17.47 2.00 -9.42
N HIS A 615 -17.67 1.90 -8.10
CA HIS A 615 -16.74 1.23 -7.19
C HIS A 615 -17.45 0.22 -6.29
N LEU A 616 -16.69 -0.73 -5.74
CA LEU A 616 -17.16 -1.76 -4.83
C LEU A 616 -17.30 -1.22 -3.39
N LEU A 617 -18.32 -1.69 -2.68
CA LEU A 617 -18.51 -1.45 -1.24
C LEU A 617 -18.06 -2.70 -0.47
N ALA A 618 -17.00 -2.59 0.34
CA ALA A 618 -16.53 -3.72 1.14
C ALA A 618 -17.57 -4.11 2.21
N GLY A 619 -17.64 -5.40 2.54
CA GLY A 619 -18.63 -5.94 3.49
C GLY A 619 -20.07 -6.09 2.94
N THR A 620 -20.30 -5.70 1.68
CA THR A 620 -21.62 -5.89 1.01
C THR A 620 -21.68 -7.20 0.24
N LEU A 621 -22.90 -7.67 -0.04
CA LEU A 621 -23.13 -8.87 -0.83
C LEU A 621 -22.49 -8.74 -2.22
N GLY A 622 -21.61 -9.68 -2.56
CA GLY A 622 -20.94 -9.77 -3.87
C GLY A 622 -19.56 -9.11 -3.96
N HIS A 623 -18.98 -8.64 -2.87
CA HIS A 623 -17.57 -8.23 -2.86
C HIS A 623 -16.61 -9.44 -3.02
N PRO A 624 -15.54 -9.37 -3.86
CA PRO A 624 -14.67 -10.53 -4.18
C PRO A 624 -13.59 -10.86 -3.12
N GLY A 625 -13.28 -9.92 -2.21
CA GLY A 625 -12.39 -10.16 -1.07
C GLY A 625 -13.03 -11.00 0.03
N PRO A 626 -12.28 -11.82 0.79
CA PRO A 626 -12.85 -12.64 1.85
C PRO A 626 -13.45 -11.77 2.97
N PRO A 627 -14.58 -12.18 3.57
CA PRO A 627 -15.03 -11.62 4.84
C PRO A 627 -14.11 -12.14 5.95
N ASP A 628 -12.89 -11.60 6.03
CA ASP A 628 -11.87 -12.11 6.95
C ASP A 628 -12.00 -11.51 8.35
N GLY A 629 -12.88 -12.14 9.13
CA GLY A 629 -12.89 -12.07 10.58
C GLY A 629 -13.73 -13.22 11.14
N LEU A 630 -13.13 -14.07 11.97
CA LEU A 630 -13.86 -15.05 12.78
C LEU A 630 -14.93 -14.32 13.60
N VAL A 631 -16.19 -14.38 13.17
CA VAL A 631 -17.33 -14.12 14.05
C VAL A 631 -18.21 -15.35 14.08
N ARG A 632 -17.90 -16.25 15.04
CA ARG A 632 -18.97 -16.97 15.72
C ARG A 632 -19.78 -15.92 16.47
N GLY A 633 -21.01 -15.70 16.04
CA GLY A 633 -21.96 -14.80 16.71
C GLY A 633 -22.37 -13.64 15.81
N GLU A 634 -23.30 -13.92 14.90
CA GLU A 634 -24.03 -12.93 14.10
C GLU A 634 -23.20 -12.22 13.03
N HIS A 635 -23.32 -12.68 11.78
CA HIS A 635 -23.36 -11.74 10.67
C HIS A 635 -24.33 -10.64 11.10
N ARG A 636 -23.85 -9.41 11.30
CA ARG A 636 -24.76 -8.29 11.52
C ARG A 636 -25.79 -8.32 10.38
N PRO A 637 -27.08 -8.49 10.68
CA PRO A 637 -28.12 -8.41 9.66
C PRO A 637 -28.02 -7.07 8.93
N LEU A 638 -28.55 -7.03 7.71
CA LEU A 638 -29.07 -5.79 7.15
C LEU A 638 -30.00 -5.14 8.19
N GLU A 639 -29.47 -4.22 9.01
CA GLU A 639 -30.14 -3.18 9.81
C GLU A 639 -29.13 -2.64 10.84
N ALA A 640 -29.00 -1.31 10.89
CA ALA A 640 -28.15 -0.48 11.76
C ALA A 640 -26.66 -0.32 11.37
N ASP A 641 -26.38 0.73 10.59
CA ASP A 641 -25.17 1.52 10.83
C ASP A 641 -25.59 2.99 11.04
N ASP A 642 -25.52 3.44 12.30
CA ASP A 642 -25.94 4.74 12.83
C ASP A 642 -25.00 5.89 12.43
N THR A 643 -24.60 6.00 11.16
CA THR A 643 -23.62 7.01 10.76
C THR A 643 -24.06 7.77 9.51
N ASP A 644 -25.10 8.58 9.66
CA ASP A 644 -25.54 9.54 8.64
C ASP A 644 -24.41 10.55 8.33
N PRO A 645 -23.79 10.52 7.13
CA PRO A 645 -22.77 11.50 6.78
C PRO A 645 -23.38 12.91 6.65
N ILE A 646 -22.59 13.93 6.99
CA ILE A 646 -22.83 15.35 6.70
C ILE A 646 -21.64 15.91 5.93
N SER A 647 -21.88 16.72 4.90
CA SER A 647 -20.85 17.41 4.11
C SER A 647 -21.27 18.84 3.77
N GLY A 648 -20.30 19.68 3.45
CA GLY A 648 -20.48 21.10 3.18
C GLY A 648 -19.71 21.55 1.94
N GLU A 649 -20.40 22.26 1.06
CA GLU A 649 -19.85 22.82 -0.18
C GLU A 649 -19.89 24.36 -0.11
N SER A 650 -18.75 25.01 -0.36
CA SER A 650 -18.65 26.47 -0.47
C SER A 650 -19.03 26.91 -1.89
N LEU A 651 -20.20 27.53 -2.04
CA LEU A 651 -20.73 28.05 -3.31
C LEU A 651 -20.68 29.58 -3.32
N THR A 652 -20.73 30.18 -4.52
CA THR A 652 -20.90 31.64 -4.64
C THR A 652 -22.22 32.15 -4.05
N SER A 653 -23.25 31.29 -3.98
CA SER A 653 -24.55 31.60 -3.40
C SER A 653 -24.65 31.34 -1.89
N GLY A 654 -23.59 30.84 -1.24
CA GLY A 654 -23.57 30.50 0.18
C GLY A 654 -22.95 29.14 0.48
N ILE A 655 -23.27 28.53 1.61
CA ILE A 655 -22.82 27.17 1.95
C ILE A 655 -23.96 26.18 1.74
N ARG A 656 -23.73 25.14 0.95
CA ARG A 656 -24.66 24.02 0.80
C ARG A 656 -24.24 22.89 1.74
N LEU A 657 -25.15 22.48 2.62
CA LEU A 657 -25.04 21.27 3.42
C LEU A 657 -25.76 20.13 2.73
N THR A 658 -25.15 18.95 2.75
CA THR A 658 -25.77 17.67 2.39
C THR A 658 -25.65 16.73 3.57
N PHE A 659 -26.74 16.11 4.01
CA PHE A 659 -26.72 15.13 5.11
C PHE A 659 -27.70 13.99 4.88
N GLN A 660 -27.37 12.81 5.39
CA GLN A 660 -28.26 11.65 5.34
C GLN A 660 -29.29 11.72 6.48
N ARG A 661 -30.48 11.15 6.22
CA ARG A 661 -31.59 11.04 7.16
C ARG A 661 -31.97 9.58 7.37
N ASP A 662 -32.45 9.25 8.56
CA ASP A 662 -33.07 7.96 8.85
C ASP A 662 -34.50 7.85 8.27
N TRP A 663 -34.85 6.65 7.82
CA TRP A 663 -36.08 6.35 7.06
C TRP A 663 -37.39 6.67 7.81
N GLU A 664 -37.44 6.54 9.14
CA GLU A 664 -38.66 6.78 9.93
C GLU A 664 -38.80 8.24 10.44
N GLY A 665 -37.86 9.12 10.08
CA GLY A 665 -37.52 10.25 10.95
C GLY A 665 -36.92 9.73 12.26
N ASP A 666 -36.36 10.60 13.09
CA ASP A 666 -35.84 10.13 14.37
C ASP A 666 -36.97 9.89 15.42
N GLY A 667 -38.05 9.20 15.02
CA GLY A 667 -39.27 8.92 15.78
C GLY A 667 -40.51 9.72 15.34
N ASP A 668 -41.66 9.38 15.95
CA ASP A 668 -43.07 9.77 15.66
C ASP A 668 -43.44 11.27 15.58
N GLN A 669 -42.48 12.20 15.45
CA GLN A 669 -42.76 13.65 15.40
C GLN A 669 -42.21 14.31 14.13
N ASP A 670 -43.11 14.54 13.15
CA ASP A 670 -43.06 15.48 12.03
C ASP A 670 -41.82 15.53 11.09
N GLY A 671 -40.76 14.74 11.31
CA GLY A 671 -39.62 14.61 10.38
C GLY A 671 -38.81 15.89 10.15
N LEU A 672 -38.70 16.75 11.18
CA LEU A 672 -37.96 18.01 11.14
C LEU A 672 -36.49 17.82 11.53
N TYR A 673 -35.60 18.54 10.84
CA TYR A 673 -34.15 18.54 11.07
C TYR A 673 -33.64 19.96 11.33
N PRO A 674 -33.96 20.61 12.48
CA PRO A 674 -33.57 21.98 12.72
C PRO A 674 -32.05 22.18 12.56
N ILE A 675 -31.67 23.21 11.82
CA ILE A 675 -30.27 23.48 11.50
C ILE A 675 -29.82 24.64 12.38
N ALA A 676 -28.81 24.38 13.20
CA ALA A 676 -28.08 25.38 13.96
C ALA A 676 -26.75 25.71 13.28
N ARG A 677 -26.32 26.96 13.44
CA ARG A 677 -25.03 27.45 12.97
C ARG A 677 -24.32 28.24 14.07
N LYS A 678 -23.00 28.14 14.11
CA LYS A 678 -22.11 29.09 14.78
C LYS A 678 -21.04 29.59 13.81
N SER A 679 -20.50 30.78 14.04
CA SER A 679 -19.29 31.25 13.35
C SER A 679 -18.06 30.86 14.15
N TRP A 680 -17.02 30.44 13.44
CA TRP A 680 -15.69 30.18 13.95
C TRP A 680 -14.75 31.31 13.54
N GLY A 681 -13.85 31.69 14.44
CA GLY A 681 -12.91 32.80 14.24
C GLY A 681 -12.38 33.31 15.59
N PRO A 682 -11.74 34.49 15.62
CA PRO A 682 -11.20 35.07 16.86
C PRO A 682 -12.26 35.29 17.95
N ASN A 683 -13.52 35.48 17.56
CA ASN A 683 -14.67 35.63 18.45
C ASN A 683 -15.77 34.65 17.99
N PRO A 684 -15.72 33.36 18.37
CA PRO A 684 -16.74 32.40 17.98
C PRO A 684 -18.10 32.78 18.58
N THR A 685 -19.17 32.59 17.81
CA THR A 685 -20.54 32.85 18.30
C THR A 685 -21.12 31.62 18.99
N ALA A 686 -22.18 31.83 19.78
CA ALA A 686 -23.02 30.73 20.24
C ALA A 686 -23.76 30.08 19.04
N TRP A 687 -24.27 28.87 19.26
CA TRP A 687 -25.14 28.18 18.32
C TRP A 687 -26.49 28.90 18.18
N GLU A 688 -26.92 29.17 16.95
CA GLU A 688 -28.20 29.79 16.62
C GLU A 688 -28.96 28.91 15.62
N ILE A 689 -30.27 28.68 15.83
CA ILE A 689 -31.12 27.96 14.88
C ILE A 689 -31.42 28.87 13.68
N ILE A 690 -30.94 28.48 12.52
CA ILE A 690 -31.10 29.22 11.25
C ILE A 690 -32.23 28.66 10.37
N ASP A 691 -32.63 27.41 10.62
CA ASP A 691 -33.82 26.79 10.02
C ASP A 691 -34.47 25.84 11.04
N ARG A 692 -35.76 26.03 11.33
CA ARG A 692 -36.53 25.17 12.25
C ARG A 692 -37.30 24.08 11.54
N ASP A 693 -37.53 24.26 10.25
CA ASP A 693 -38.52 23.52 9.47
C ASP A 693 -37.88 22.71 8.33
N ALA A 694 -36.54 22.58 8.34
CA ALA A 694 -35.80 21.80 7.35
C ALA A 694 -36.30 20.35 7.32
N ARG A 695 -36.71 19.90 6.14
CA ARG A 695 -37.31 18.58 5.86
C ARG A 695 -36.57 17.81 4.77
N THR A 696 -35.42 18.32 4.33
CA THR A 696 -34.70 17.84 3.15
C THR A 696 -33.26 17.52 3.51
N SER A 697 -32.67 16.52 2.86
CA SER A 697 -31.26 16.12 3.01
C SER A 697 -30.25 17.13 2.44
N VAL A 698 -30.74 18.25 1.91
CA VAL A 698 -29.94 19.34 1.38
C VAL A 698 -30.48 20.65 1.94
N PHE A 699 -29.57 21.50 2.44
CA PHE A 699 -29.88 22.84 2.90
C PHE A 699 -28.85 23.82 2.33
N THR A 700 -29.26 25.03 1.96
CA THR A 700 -28.32 26.07 1.51
C THR A 700 -28.44 27.29 2.39
N ASP A 701 -27.41 27.56 3.18
CA ASP A 701 -27.28 28.80 3.94
C ASP A 701 -26.77 29.91 3.02
N THR A 702 -27.68 30.80 2.63
CA THR A 702 -27.38 31.96 1.77
C THR A 702 -26.95 33.19 2.56
N THR A 703 -26.94 33.13 3.90
CA THR A 703 -26.66 34.27 4.78
C THR A 703 -25.21 34.35 5.23
N VAL A 704 -24.39 33.36 4.82
CA VAL A 704 -22.96 33.31 5.13
C VAL A 704 -22.17 34.39 4.40
N ARG A 705 -21.06 34.80 5.02
CA ARG A 705 -20.09 35.75 4.46
C ARG A 705 -18.82 35.03 4.05
N SER A 706 -18.36 35.30 2.83
CA SER A 706 -17.04 34.90 2.34
C SER A 706 -15.95 35.39 3.27
N GLY A 707 -14.89 34.59 3.45
CA GLY A 707 -13.79 34.87 4.36
C GLY A 707 -13.98 34.35 5.79
N GLN A 708 -15.04 33.58 6.07
CA GLN A 708 -15.31 33.03 7.41
C GLN A 708 -15.48 31.51 7.41
N THR A 709 -15.27 30.91 8.58
CA THR A 709 -15.53 29.49 8.83
C THR A 709 -16.77 29.36 9.72
N TYR A 710 -17.64 28.39 9.44
CA TYR A 710 -18.89 28.16 10.17
C TYR A 710 -18.98 26.73 10.69
N GLY A 711 -19.48 26.56 11.90
CA GLY A 711 -19.93 25.28 12.41
C GLY A 711 -21.41 25.11 12.11
N TYR A 712 -21.81 23.94 11.62
CA TYR A 712 -23.20 23.56 11.40
C TYR A 712 -23.55 22.37 12.28
N ARG A 713 -24.79 22.35 12.73
CA ARG A 713 -25.36 21.28 13.54
C ARG A 713 -26.76 20.99 13.02
N VAL A 714 -26.99 19.78 12.53
CA VAL A 714 -28.32 19.29 12.17
C VAL A 714 -28.85 18.53 13.38
N LEU A 715 -29.87 19.11 14.02
CA LEU A 715 -30.50 18.52 15.18
C LEU A 715 -31.39 17.35 14.75
N ARG A 716 -31.27 16.26 15.52
CA ARG A 716 -32.00 15.01 15.34
C ARG A 716 -32.80 14.70 16.59
N ASN A 717 -33.95 14.05 16.45
CA ASN A 717 -34.79 13.69 17.60
C ASN A 717 -34.29 12.39 18.26
N SER A 718 -34.18 12.33 19.58
CA SER A 718 -33.69 11.13 20.30
C SER A 718 -32.34 10.53 19.82
N ARG A 719 -31.54 11.30 19.06
CA ARG A 719 -30.24 10.92 18.51
C ARG A 719 -29.24 12.09 18.65
N PRO A 720 -27.92 11.82 18.72
CA PRO A 720 -26.91 12.88 18.69
C PRO A 720 -27.03 13.72 17.40
N PRO A 721 -26.77 15.03 17.42
CA PRO A 721 -26.84 15.83 16.20
C PRO A 721 -25.70 15.49 15.23
N LEU A 722 -25.90 15.78 13.94
CA LEU A 722 -24.81 15.78 12.95
C LEU A 722 -24.10 17.12 13.00
N GLU A 723 -22.77 17.12 13.01
CA GLU A 723 -21.99 18.35 13.06
C GLU A 723 -20.89 18.38 12.01
N LEU A 724 -20.60 19.59 11.52
CA LEU A 724 -19.55 19.84 10.54
C LEU A 724 -18.98 21.25 10.71
N CYS A 725 -17.70 21.41 10.39
CA CYS A 725 -17.08 22.72 10.19
C CYS A 725 -16.87 22.97 8.68
N VAL A 726 -17.26 24.14 8.19
CA VAL A 726 -17.18 24.53 6.77
C VAL A 726 -16.47 25.87 6.61
N ALA A 727 -15.37 25.89 5.87
CA ALA A 727 -14.70 27.12 5.44
C ALA A 727 -15.37 27.71 4.20
N HIS A 728 -15.74 28.99 4.24
CA HIS A 728 -16.34 29.69 3.11
C HIS A 728 -15.37 30.72 2.54
N ASP A 729 -14.54 30.29 1.59
CA ASP A 729 -13.58 31.12 0.85
C ASP A 729 -12.61 31.89 1.76
N THR A 730 -12.14 31.22 2.81
CA THR A 730 -11.22 31.83 3.78
C THR A 730 -9.84 32.08 3.18
N SER A 731 -9.21 33.16 3.62
CA SER A 731 -7.82 33.47 3.26
C SER A 731 -6.83 32.77 4.20
N PRO A 732 -5.56 32.59 3.81
CA PRO A 732 -4.57 32.03 4.71
C PRO A 732 -4.46 32.89 5.98
N PRO A 733 -4.50 32.31 7.19
CA PRO A 733 -4.39 33.10 8.41
C PRO A 733 -3.02 33.77 8.48
N ALA A 734 -3.02 35.11 8.57
CA ALA A 734 -1.79 35.88 8.74
C ALA A 734 -1.22 35.77 10.16
N ASP A 735 -2.07 35.41 11.13
CA ASP A 735 -1.76 35.28 12.55
C ASP A 735 -2.53 34.06 13.08
N ARG A 736 -1.79 33.04 13.54
CA ARG A 736 -2.35 31.83 14.18
C ARG A 736 -2.35 31.92 15.69
N GLY A 737 -1.91 33.04 16.25
CA GLY A 737 -1.61 33.17 17.67
C GLY A 737 -0.21 32.68 17.99
N ARG A 738 -0.03 32.18 19.21
CA ARG A 738 1.26 31.89 19.81
C ARG A 738 1.42 30.39 20.07
N ALA A 739 2.57 29.86 19.65
CA ALA A 739 3.03 28.50 19.90
C ALA A 739 4.17 28.51 20.92
N LEU A 740 4.02 27.74 22.00
CA LEU A 740 5.06 27.55 23.02
C LEU A 740 5.90 26.32 22.70
N LEU A 741 7.20 26.48 22.50
CA LEU A 741 8.15 25.38 22.36
C LEU A 741 8.80 25.10 23.72
N LEU A 742 8.47 23.97 24.33
CA LEU A 742 9.00 23.52 25.61
C LEU A 742 10.08 22.47 25.35
N VAL A 743 11.32 22.92 25.30
CA VAL A 743 12.46 22.11 24.88
C VAL A 743 13.18 21.55 26.10
N ASP A 744 13.42 20.25 26.10
CA ASP A 744 14.31 19.59 27.06
C ASP A 744 15.63 20.37 27.19
N GLU A 745 15.91 20.85 28.40
CA GLU A 745 17.07 21.68 28.70
C GLU A 745 18.42 21.01 28.37
N THR A 746 18.48 19.67 28.37
CA THR A 746 19.68 18.87 28.08
C THR A 746 19.93 18.73 26.58
N LEU A 747 18.92 18.98 25.75
CA LEU A 747 18.97 18.84 24.29
C LEU A 747 19.01 20.19 23.55
N ALA A 748 18.54 21.26 24.18
CA ALA A 748 18.34 22.56 23.54
C ALA A 748 19.58 23.09 22.78
N GLU A 749 20.78 22.88 23.31
CA GLU A 749 22.03 23.34 22.68
C GLU A 749 22.49 22.41 21.54
N ARG A 750 22.13 21.13 21.60
CA ARG A 750 22.51 20.11 20.62
C ARG A 750 21.65 20.18 19.36
N LEU A 751 20.45 20.73 19.45
CA LEU A 751 19.47 20.83 18.35
C LEU A 751 19.39 22.22 17.71
N THR A 752 20.40 23.09 17.93
CA THR A 752 20.33 24.51 17.54
C THR A 752 19.93 24.72 16.07
N GLY A 753 20.51 23.97 15.13
CA GLY A 753 20.23 24.13 13.70
C GLY A 753 18.84 23.64 13.27
N SER A 754 18.38 22.52 13.81
CA SER A 754 17.07 21.92 13.52
C SER A 754 15.93 22.69 14.19
N LEU A 755 16.09 23.09 15.45
CA LEU A 755 15.15 23.96 16.15
C LEU A 755 15.01 25.32 15.48
N ALA A 756 16.10 25.91 15.00
CA ALA A 756 16.04 27.19 14.28
C ALA A 756 15.22 27.07 12.98
N ARG A 757 15.39 25.97 12.22
CA ARG A 757 14.56 25.70 11.03
C ARG A 757 13.10 25.48 11.38
N TYR A 758 12.82 24.63 12.38
CA TYR A 758 11.45 24.37 12.82
C TYR A 758 10.74 25.64 13.30
N ARG A 759 11.43 26.48 14.07
CA ARG A 759 10.93 27.81 14.48
C ARG A 759 10.63 28.70 13.29
N ALA A 760 11.52 28.76 12.30
CA ALA A 760 11.31 29.57 11.09
C ALA A 760 10.09 29.08 10.28
N ASP A 761 9.88 27.76 10.18
CA ASP A 761 8.72 27.18 9.51
C ASP A 761 7.41 27.54 10.24
N LEU A 762 7.36 27.43 11.57
CA LEU A 762 6.19 27.85 12.35
C LEU A 762 5.90 29.36 12.20
N ILE A 763 6.94 30.21 12.22
CA ILE A 763 6.77 31.65 11.97
C ILE A 763 6.21 31.89 10.57
N ALA A 764 6.63 31.12 9.56
CA ALA A 764 6.12 31.22 8.21
C ALA A 764 4.65 30.76 8.07
N ASP A 765 4.21 29.84 8.92
CA ASP A 765 2.80 29.42 9.00
C ASP A 765 1.89 30.42 9.71
N GLY A 766 2.46 31.48 10.30
CA GLY A 766 1.75 32.54 11.00
C GLY A 766 1.78 32.45 12.53
N TRP A 767 2.65 31.61 13.11
CA TRP A 767 2.81 31.51 14.56
C TRP A 767 3.76 32.57 15.11
N GLU A 768 3.37 33.19 16.21
CA GLU A 768 4.31 33.77 17.15
C GLU A 768 4.95 32.64 17.96
N VAL A 769 6.27 32.45 17.86
CA VAL A 769 6.95 31.32 18.51
C VAL A 769 7.74 31.78 19.72
N VAL A 770 7.38 31.26 20.90
CA VAL A 770 8.09 31.46 22.16
C VAL A 770 8.72 30.15 22.59
N GLN A 771 10.01 30.15 22.89
CA GLN A 771 10.76 28.95 23.27
C GLN A 771 11.24 29.04 24.71
N HIS A 772 10.99 27.99 25.49
CA HIS A 772 11.50 27.82 26.84
C HIS A 772 12.32 26.54 26.95
N ARG A 773 13.33 26.57 27.81
CA ARG A 773 14.00 25.35 28.28
C ARG A 773 13.23 24.83 29.50
N VAL A 774 12.97 23.53 29.52
CA VAL A 774 12.22 22.89 30.61
C VAL A 774 12.96 21.66 31.14
N PRO A 775 12.77 21.31 32.43
CA PRO A 775 13.44 20.17 33.03
C PRO A 775 13.11 18.84 32.34
N ARG A 776 14.16 18.04 32.10
CA ARG A 776 14.06 16.68 31.59
C ARG A 776 13.42 15.74 32.62
N HIS A 777 12.61 14.80 32.16
CA HIS A 777 12.08 13.73 33.00
C HIS A 777 13.22 12.89 33.58
N VAL A 778 13.15 12.60 34.88
CA VAL A 778 14.06 11.67 35.52
C VAL A 778 13.43 10.29 35.44
N ASP A 779 13.95 9.46 34.54
CA ASP A 779 13.46 8.10 34.33
C ASP A 779 13.85 7.12 35.46
N ALA A 780 13.14 5.99 35.55
CA ALA A 780 13.56 4.84 36.35
C ALA A 780 14.85 4.20 35.82
N ASP A 781 15.71 3.72 36.72
CA ASP A 781 16.85 2.90 36.35
C ASP A 781 16.35 1.51 35.94
N LEU A 782 16.85 0.98 34.82
CA LEU A 782 16.49 -0.37 34.35
C LEU A 782 16.89 -1.48 35.35
N GLN A 783 17.77 -1.17 36.30
CA GLN A 783 18.19 -2.07 37.37
C GLN A 783 17.35 -1.92 38.66
N ASP A 784 16.45 -0.93 38.73
CA ASP A 784 15.59 -0.66 39.89
C ASP A 784 14.25 -1.41 39.80
N PHE A 785 14.33 -2.74 39.84
CA PHE A 785 13.20 -3.64 39.58
C PHE A 785 12.00 -3.48 40.55
N ASP A 786 12.18 -2.84 41.70
CA ASP A 786 11.10 -2.57 42.66
C ASP A 786 10.79 -1.08 42.85
N CYS A 787 11.32 -0.23 41.97
CA CYS A 787 11.14 1.22 41.91
C CYS A 787 11.50 1.98 43.21
N ARG A 788 12.19 1.37 44.19
CA ARG A 788 12.48 2.07 45.46
C ARG A 788 13.32 3.31 45.24
N ARG A 789 14.29 3.24 44.33
CA ARG A 789 15.16 4.37 44.04
C ARG A 789 14.43 5.42 43.22
N TYR A 790 13.64 4.99 42.25
CA TYR A 790 12.78 5.87 41.47
C TYR A 790 11.81 6.65 42.38
N ASP A 791 11.15 5.96 43.31
CA ASP A 791 10.20 6.56 44.25
C ASP A 791 10.88 7.54 45.20
N ALA A 792 12.08 7.21 45.69
CA ALA A 792 12.81 8.05 46.65
C ALA A 792 13.51 9.27 46.01
N GLU A 793 14.01 9.12 44.78
CA GLU A 793 14.90 10.12 44.16
C GLU A 793 14.27 10.83 42.96
N ALA A 794 13.60 10.10 42.06
CA ALA A 794 13.11 10.61 40.79
C ALA A 794 11.71 11.24 40.92
N LEU A 795 10.77 10.57 41.60
CA LEU A 795 9.39 11.06 41.76
C LEU A 795 9.31 12.45 42.39
N PRO A 796 10.01 12.78 43.50
CA PRO A 796 9.96 14.12 44.08
C PRO A 796 10.49 15.21 43.13
N ARG A 797 11.52 14.89 42.34
CA ARG A 797 12.08 15.82 41.33
C ARG A 797 11.11 16.02 40.17
N ASN A 798 10.56 14.91 39.66
CA ASN A 798 9.55 14.95 38.61
C ASN A 798 8.35 15.78 39.07
N LYS A 799 7.81 15.56 40.27
CA LYS A 799 6.72 16.37 40.85
C LYS A 799 7.01 17.87 40.84
N ALA A 800 8.20 18.27 41.32
CA ALA A 800 8.61 19.68 41.31
C ALA A 800 8.70 20.23 39.87
N ASN A 801 9.25 19.46 38.94
CA ASN A 801 9.38 19.84 37.54
C ASN A 801 8.01 19.97 36.84
N LEU A 802 7.09 19.04 37.08
CA LEU A 802 5.71 19.07 36.54
C LEU A 802 5.00 20.37 36.94
N LEU A 803 5.06 20.71 38.22
CA LEU A 803 4.46 21.94 38.75
C LEU A 803 5.11 23.21 38.16
N ALA A 804 6.43 23.21 38.00
CA ALA A 804 7.16 24.32 37.38
C ALA A 804 6.77 24.52 35.92
N ILE A 805 6.67 23.44 35.13
CA ILE A 805 6.26 23.49 33.73
C ILE A 805 4.80 23.94 33.60
N LYS A 806 3.88 23.41 34.41
CA LYS A 806 2.47 23.84 34.40
C LYS A 806 2.32 25.32 34.77
N THR A 807 3.08 25.79 35.76
CA THR A 807 3.11 27.21 36.16
C THR A 807 3.65 28.10 35.04
N LEU A 808 4.69 27.65 34.33
CA LEU A 808 5.25 28.34 33.17
C LEU A 808 4.19 28.50 32.06
N ILE A 809 3.52 27.41 31.67
CA ILE A 809 2.47 27.44 30.63
C ILE A 809 1.33 28.38 31.05
N ARG A 810 0.86 28.27 32.30
CA ARG A 810 -0.19 29.14 32.84
C ARG A 810 0.20 30.61 32.74
N ARG A 811 1.44 30.96 33.13
CA ARG A 811 1.93 32.34 33.05
C ARG A 811 1.94 32.87 31.61
N GLU A 812 2.42 32.07 30.65
CA GLU A 812 2.41 32.46 29.22
C GLU A 812 0.99 32.59 28.66
N TYR A 813 0.05 31.75 29.11
CA TYR A 813 -1.36 31.83 28.73
C TYR A 813 -2.03 33.10 29.29
N GLU A 814 -1.86 33.37 30.59
CA GLU A 814 -2.45 34.53 31.27
C GLU A 814 -1.84 35.87 30.82
N ALA A 815 -0.54 35.89 30.50
CA ALA A 815 0.12 37.08 29.97
C ALA A 815 -0.33 37.43 28.55
N HIS A 816 -0.90 36.47 27.82
CA HIS A 816 -1.32 36.64 26.42
C HIS A 816 -2.73 36.07 26.16
N PRO A 817 -3.77 36.66 26.77
CA PRO A 817 -5.14 36.16 26.69
C PRO A 817 -5.62 36.00 25.25
N GLY A 818 -6.17 34.83 24.92
CA GLY A 818 -6.68 34.50 23.58
C GLY A 818 -5.59 34.33 22.50
N ARG A 819 -4.30 34.50 22.83
CA ARG A 819 -3.20 34.34 21.87
C ARG A 819 -2.44 33.03 22.01
N THR A 820 -2.22 32.51 23.21
CA THR A 820 -1.56 31.19 23.39
C THR A 820 -2.50 30.07 22.94
N GLN A 821 -2.21 29.43 21.80
CA GLN A 821 -3.11 28.44 21.18
C GLN A 821 -2.56 27.02 21.20
N VAL A 822 -1.25 26.81 21.39
CA VAL A 822 -0.64 25.48 21.33
C VAL A 822 0.69 25.41 22.07
N ALA A 823 1.01 24.25 22.65
CA ALA A 823 2.34 23.94 23.17
C ALA A 823 2.94 22.70 22.48
N VAL A 824 4.25 22.72 22.21
CA VAL A 824 5.00 21.60 21.63
C VAL A 824 6.11 21.21 22.61
N LEU A 825 6.01 20.01 23.17
CA LEU A 825 7.00 19.40 24.05
C LEU A 825 8.06 18.73 23.17
N ILE A 826 9.32 19.16 23.26
CA ILE A 826 10.41 18.68 22.38
C ILE A 826 11.49 18.01 23.22
N GLY A 827 11.81 16.76 22.89
CA GLY A 827 12.73 15.92 23.65
C GLY A 827 12.00 15.18 24.75
N HIS A 828 12.61 15.13 25.94
CA HIS A 828 12.05 14.44 27.09
C HIS A 828 11.65 15.39 28.25
N PRO A 829 10.88 16.48 28.03
CA PRO A 829 10.28 17.24 29.13
C PRO A 829 9.56 16.33 30.12
N THR A 830 9.60 16.69 31.41
CA THR A 830 9.04 15.86 32.49
C THR A 830 7.61 15.37 32.16
N ILE A 831 7.39 14.05 32.24
CA ILE A 831 6.16 13.38 31.85
C ILE A 831 5.20 13.28 33.05
N PRO A 832 4.01 13.89 33.01
CA PRO A 832 2.99 13.71 34.05
C PRO A 832 2.40 12.30 33.94
N GLN A 833 2.18 11.65 35.07
CA GLN A 833 1.42 10.40 35.14
C GLN A 833 0.16 10.62 35.99
N SER A 834 -0.93 9.93 35.65
CA SER A 834 -2.20 10.08 36.34
C SER A 834 -3.04 8.81 36.31
N GLY A 835 -3.99 8.70 37.22
CA GLY A 835 -5.06 7.72 37.22
C GLY A 835 -4.72 6.40 37.90
N TRP A 836 -5.68 5.49 37.89
CA TRP A 836 -5.62 4.23 38.63
C TRP A 836 -6.24 3.05 37.89
N ALA A 837 -7.16 3.30 36.95
CA ALA A 837 -7.86 2.25 36.22
C ALA A 837 -6.99 1.69 35.08
N ALA A 838 -7.29 0.47 34.63
CA ALA A 838 -6.71 -0.14 33.43
C ALA A 838 -7.71 -0.01 32.28
N GLU A 839 -7.60 1.03 31.47
CA GLU A 839 -8.56 1.28 30.38
C GLU A 839 -8.56 0.25 29.28
N ASP A 840 -7.50 -0.55 29.19
CA ASP A 840 -7.39 -1.64 28.23
C ASP A 840 -7.90 -2.98 28.78
N GLY A 841 -8.37 -3.01 30.04
CA GLY A 841 -9.01 -4.16 30.68
C GLY A 841 -8.08 -5.14 31.42
N HIS A 842 -6.76 -4.91 31.48
CA HIS A 842 -5.82 -5.87 32.11
C HIS A 842 -5.73 -5.66 33.61
N VAL A 843 -6.76 -6.15 34.32
CA VAL A 843 -6.93 -5.95 35.77
C VAL A 843 -6.52 -7.17 36.63
N ASN A 844 -6.34 -8.35 36.04
CA ASN A 844 -6.19 -9.61 36.76
C ASN A 844 -4.74 -10.11 36.82
N CYS A 845 -4.37 -10.71 37.94
CA CYS A 845 -3.01 -11.19 38.24
C CYS A 845 -2.65 -12.46 37.45
N GLN A 846 -3.66 -13.18 36.97
CA GLN A 846 -3.53 -14.36 36.12
C GLN A 846 -3.48 -14.00 34.64
N ASP A 847 -3.55 -12.71 34.30
CA ASP A 847 -3.38 -12.27 32.92
C ASP A 847 -1.96 -12.61 32.44
N PRO A 848 -1.80 -13.43 31.39
CA PRO A 848 -0.49 -13.79 30.87
C PRO A 848 0.30 -12.59 30.34
N ALA A 849 -0.35 -11.46 30.02
CA ALA A 849 0.29 -10.21 29.64
C ALA A 849 0.68 -9.33 30.85
N GLY A 850 0.23 -9.68 32.06
CA GLY A 850 0.47 -8.93 33.29
C GLY A 850 -0.64 -7.93 33.64
N ILE A 851 -0.56 -7.35 34.84
CA ILE A 851 -1.50 -6.35 35.34
C ILE A 851 -1.11 -4.96 34.81
N HIS A 852 -2.08 -4.19 34.30
CA HIS A 852 -1.88 -2.84 33.75
C HIS A 852 -2.70 -1.78 34.52
N LEU A 853 -2.93 -1.98 35.81
CA LEU A 853 -3.57 -1.02 36.72
C LEU A 853 -2.58 0.06 37.19
N GLY A 854 -3.04 1.31 37.22
CA GLY A 854 -2.28 2.41 37.84
C GLY A 854 -2.16 3.67 36.99
N ALA A 855 -1.19 4.50 37.34
CA ALA A 855 -0.94 5.78 36.72
C ALA A 855 -0.25 5.64 35.36
N TRP A 856 -0.86 6.20 34.32
CA TRP A 856 -0.33 6.23 32.96
C TRP A 856 0.05 7.66 32.56
N PRO A 857 0.90 7.85 31.54
CA PRO A 857 1.24 9.18 31.04
C PRO A 857 -0.01 10.01 30.69
N ALA A 858 -0.03 11.28 31.10
CA ALA A 858 -1.21 12.14 31.03
C ALA A 858 -0.83 13.59 30.69
N ASP A 859 -0.29 13.81 29.49
CA ASP A 859 0.21 15.13 29.07
C ASP A 859 -0.86 16.24 29.14
N LEU A 860 -2.16 15.89 29.08
CA LEU A 860 -3.26 16.83 29.29
C LEU A 860 -3.24 17.53 30.66
N PHE A 861 -2.50 17.03 31.65
CA PHE A 861 -2.19 17.77 32.86
C PHE A 861 -1.62 19.17 32.57
N TYR A 862 -0.80 19.32 31.52
CA TYR A 862 -0.24 20.60 31.12
C TYR A 862 -1.23 21.48 30.34
N GLY A 863 -2.16 20.85 29.61
CA GLY A 863 -3.13 21.54 28.77
C GLY A 863 -4.36 22.04 29.52
N ASP A 864 -4.72 21.39 30.62
CA ASP A 864 -5.75 21.82 31.55
C ASP A 864 -5.18 22.79 32.59
N LEU A 865 -5.52 24.07 32.43
CA LEU A 865 -5.03 25.15 33.27
C LEU A 865 -5.97 25.48 34.44
N THR A 866 -7.17 24.93 34.50
CA THR A 866 -8.20 25.39 35.45
C THR A 866 -8.87 24.30 36.26
N GLY A 867 -8.88 23.07 35.74
CA GLY A 867 -9.26 21.88 36.48
C GLY A 867 -8.34 21.62 37.67
N THR A 868 -8.90 20.99 38.69
CA THR A 868 -8.19 20.65 39.93
C THR A 868 -7.66 19.22 39.84
N TRP A 869 -6.34 19.09 39.72
CA TRP A 869 -5.64 17.81 39.80
C TRP A 869 -5.22 17.54 41.25
N THR A 870 -5.51 16.34 41.74
CA THR A 870 -5.21 15.93 43.13
C THR A 870 -4.20 14.80 43.13
N ASP A 871 -3.41 14.74 44.20
CA ASP A 871 -2.44 13.68 44.50
C ASP A 871 -2.64 13.36 45.98
N THR A 872 -3.78 12.75 46.27
CA THR A 872 -4.31 12.60 47.64
C THR A 872 -4.83 11.20 47.92
N GLN A 873 -4.97 10.37 46.89
CA GLN A 873 -5.52 9.04 47.01
C GLN A 873 -4.43 7.99 46.81
N SER A 874 -4.56 6.91 47.57
CA SER A 874 -3.71 5.74 47.41
C SER A 874 -4.50 4.65 46.72
N PHE A 875 -4.10 4.35 45.48
CA PHE A 875 -4.64 3.26 44.69
C PHE A 875 -3.63 2.12 44.69
N LYS A 876 -3.96 1.04 45.40
CA LYS A 876 -3.11 -0.17 45.40
C LYS A 876 -3.03 -0.74 43.99
N THR A 877 -1.90 -0.54 43.32
CA THR A 877 -1.58 -1.19 42.05
C THR A 877 -1.04 -2.59 42.31
N GLY A 878 -1.81 -3.62 41.97
CA GLY A 878 -1.38 -5.01 42.04
C GLY A 878 -2.30 -5.91 42.85
N CYS A 879 -2.24 -7.21 42.56
CA CYS A 879 -2.86 -8.25 43.39
C CYS A 879 -2.43 -8.07 44.85
N PRO A 880 -3.36 -8.03 45.82
CA PRO A 880 -3.02 -8.09 47.24
C PRO A 880 -2.16 -9.32 47.60
N ASP A 881 -2.25 -10.40 46.79
CA ASP A 881 -1.62 -11.70 47.01
C ASP A 881 -0.38 -11.98 46.14
N CYS A 882 0.06 -11.04 45.29
CA CYS A 882 1.24 -11.23 44.44
C CYS A 882 2.49 -10.63 45.09
N PRO A 883 3.61 -11.36 45.19
CA PRO A 883 4.90 -10.79 45.52
C PRO A 883 5.23 -9.62 44.58
N ARG A 884 5.85 -8.54 45.07
CA ARG A 884 6.27 -7.37 44.25
C ARG A 884 7.06 -7.75 42.99
N SER A 885 7.74 -8.89 43.01
CA SER A 885 8.44 -9.48 41.86
C SER A 885 7.53 -10.02 40.74
N GLN A 886 6.22 -10.05 40.93
CA GLN A 886 5.20 -10.39 39.93
C GLN A 886 4.42 -9.16 39.43
N CYS A 887 4.58 -7.99 40.06
CA CYS A 887 4.10 -6.72 39.55
C CYS A 887 5.09 -6.22 38.50
N ALA A 888 4.89 -6.61 37.24
CA ALA A 888 5.84 -6.36 36.16
C ALA A 888 6.19 -4.87 35.91
N TYR A 889 5.39 -3.92 36.42
CA TYR A 889 5.52 -2.49 36.12
C TYR A 889 5.34 -1.58 37.35
N CYS A 890 6.34 -1.52 38.23
CA CYS A 890 6.25 -0.73 39.48
C CYS A 890 6.05 0.79 39.26
N ILE A 891 6.41 1.32 38.08
CA ILE A 891 6.19 2.73 37.71
C ILE A 891 4.71 3.13 37.53
N LEU A 892 3.80 2.15 37.63
CA LEU A 892 2.37 2.38 37.55
C LEU A 892 1.74 2.73 38.89
N GLY A 893 2.43 2.59 40.01
CA GLY A 893 1.87 2.92 41.34
C GLY A 893 1.23 4.31 41.38
N ASN A 894 0.16 4.48 42.14
CA ASN A 894 -0.41 5.81 42.39
C ASN A 894 -0.76 5.92 43.86
N GLU A 895 0.13 6.51 44.63
CA GLU A 895 0.06 6.63 46.08
C GLU A 895 -0.02 8.10 46.49
N ALA A 896 -0.76 8.39 47.56
CA ALA A 896 -0.96 9.77 47.98
C ALA A 896 0.38 10.49 48.26
N GLY A 897 0.60 11.60 47.55
CA GLY A 897 1.76 12.46 47.66
C GLY A 897 2.94 12.09 46.75
N ASP A 898 2.83 11.05 45.92
CA ASP A 898 3.93 10.50 45.11
C ASP A 898 4.25 11.33 43.84
N GLY A 899 3.43 12.34 43.52
CA GLY A 899 3.62 13.20 42.36
C GLY A 899 2.98 12.69 41.07
N ARG A 900 2.16 11.64 41.17
CA ARG A 900 1.24 11.18 40.14
C ARG A 900 -0.16 11.62 40.53
N TRP A 901 -1.00 11.93 39.54
CA TRP A 901 -2.30 12.52 39.82
C TRP A 901 -3.40 11.46 39.91
N ASP A 902 -4.49 11.75 40.62
CA ASP A 902 -5.55 10.78 40.92
C ASP A 902 -6.49 10.54 39.71
N GLN A 903 -6.54 11.48 38.76
CA GLN A 903 -7.60 11.57 37.75
C GLN A 903 -7.38 10.65 36.53
N ASN A 904 -8.39 9.84 36.17
CA ASN A 904 -8.41 9.12 34.89
C ASN A 904 -8.88 10.02 33.72
N GLU A 905 -9.75 10.98 34.03
CA GLU A 905 -10.40 11.89 33.09
C GLU A 905 -9.98 13.33 33.34
N LEU A 906 -10.14 14.23 32.37
CA LEU A 906 -9.97 15.66 32.61
C LEU A 906 -10.82 16.09 33.82
N PRO A 907 -10.25 16.80 34.81
CA PRO A 907 -11.02 17.29 35.95
C PRO A 907 -12.19 18.16 35.49
N ARG A 908 -13.33 18.04 36.17
CA ARG A 908 -14.44 18.96 35.95
C ARG A 908 -14.04 20.38 36.33
N GLU A 909 -14.66 21.32 35.64
CA GLU A 909 -14.52 22.73 35.95
C GLU A 909 -15.15 23.09 37.30
N PRO A 910 -14.73 24.19 37.94
CA PRO A 910 -15.32 24.64 39.21
C PRO A 910 -16.84 24.88 39.16
N ASP A 911 -17.39 25.16 37.98
CA ASP A 911 -18.83 25.34 37.74
C ASP A 911 -19.58 24.02 37.45
N GLY A 912 -18.89 22.88 37.49
CA GLY A 912 -19.44 21.55 37.24
C GLY A 912 -19.50 21.13 35.78
N SER A 913 -19.12 22.02 34.85
CA SER A 913 -19.02 21.69 33.42
C SER A 913 -17.90 20.68 33.14
N ALA A 914 -17.93 20.09 31.93
CA ALA A 914 -16.91 19.13 31.50
C ALA A 914 -15.53 19.80 31.44
N GLY A 915 -14.49 19.06 31.81
CA GLY A 915 -13.11 19.57 31.78
C GLY A 915 -12.69 19.99 30.37
N ARG A 916 -11.93 21.08 30.29
CA ARG A 916 -11.47 21.64 29.01
C ARG A 916 -9.96 21.57 28.84
N ILE A 917 -9.53 21.87 27.62
CA ILE A 917 -8.10 21.98 27.25
C ILE A 917 -7.87 23.41 26.79
N GLU A 918 -7.32 24.27 27.64
CA GLU A 918 -7.00 25.65 27.26
C GLU A 918 -5.83 25.73 26.30
N VAL A 919 -4.84 24.86 26.48
CA VAL A 919 -3.64 24.81 25.64
C VAL A 919 -3.47 23.39 25.11
N PRO A 920 -3.97 23.08 23.89
CA PRO A 920 -3.71 21.79 23.27
C PRO A 920 -2.21 21.64 23.00
N LEU A 921 -1.73 20.40 23.01
CA LEU A 921 -0.30 20.13 22.98
C LEU A 921 0.05 18.84 22.24
N GLY A 922 1.29 18.77 21.77
CA GLY A 922 1.88 17.57 21.19
C GLY A 922 3.29 17.35 21.69
N ARG A 923 3.72 16.08 21.74
CA ARG A 923 5.03 15.68 22.27
C ARG A 923 5.88 14.97 21.22
N ILE A 924 7.11 15.46 21.02
CA ILE A 924 8.11 14.85 20.15
C ILE A 924 9.24 14.32 21.05
N ASP A 925 9.13 13.04 21.43
CA ASP A 925 10.00 12.41 22.43
C ASP A 925 10.56 11.07 21.90
N PHE A 926 11.88 10.97 21.83
CA PHE A 926 12.60 9.78 21.38
C PHE A 926 13.58 9.23 22.43
N ALA A 927 13.39 9.59 23.71
CA ALA A 927 14.20 9.08 24.79
C ALA A 927 14.03 7.55 24.92
N ARG A 928 15.16 6.84 25.10
CA ARG A 928 15.21 5.38 25.31
C ARG A 928 14.66 4.52 24.15
N LEU A 929 14.74 5.00 22.91
CA LEU A 929 14.50 4.19 21.70
C LEU A 929 15.80 3.55 21.20
N SER A 930 16.28 2.54 21.93
CA SER A 930 17.56 1.86 21.71
C SER A 930 17.60 0.97 20.45
N HIS A 931 16.45 0.55 19.91
CA HIS A 931 16.40 -0.19 18.65
C HIS A 931 16.94 0.59 17.44
N PHE A 932 17.02 1.92 17.54
CA PHE A 932 17.67 2.78 16.55
C PHE A 932 19.19 2.89 16.75
N ASP A 933 19.84 1.88 17.34
CA ASP A 933 21.29 1.88 17.46
C ASP A 933 21.99 1.96 16.08
N SER A 934 23.19 2.54 16.07
CA SER A 934 23.92 2.86 14.84
C SER A 934 24.32 1.66 13.98
N ARG A 935 24.13 0.43 14.47
CA ARG A 935 24.40 -0.78 13.69
C ARG A 935 23.27 -1.08 12.71
N PHE A 936 22.08 -0.52 12.94
CA PHE A 936 20.86 -0.89 12.21
C PHE A 936 20.00 0.30 11.76
N ALA A 937 20.26 1.51 12.23
CA ALA A 937 19.57 2.71 11.79
C ALA A 937 20.50 3.65 11.02
N ASP A 938 20.13 4.01 9.78
CA ASP A 938 20.80 5.03 8.97
C ASP A 938 20.60 6.42 9.60
N LEU A 939 21.22 6.66 10.75
CA LEU A 939 21.15 7.91 11.48
C LEU A 939 22.32 8.80 11.09
N LYS A 940 21.98 10.07 10.81
CA LYS A 940 22.96 11.11 10.50
C LYS A 940 23.95 11.23 11.66
N GLY A 941 25.24 11.25 11.33
CA GLY A 941 26.32 11.45 12.31
C GLY A 941 26.82 10.18 13.01
N ASN A 942 26.27 8.99 12.71
CA ASN A 942 26.68 7.70 13.28
C ASN A 942 26.74 7.73 14.83
N PRO A 943 25.60 7.95 15.51
CA PRO A 943 25.53 8.20 16.95
C PRO A 943 26.02 7.00 17.76
N LYS A 944 26.78 7.23 18.84
CA LYS A 944 27.41 6.17 19.66
C LYS A 944 26.85 6.06 21.07
N SER A 945 25.99 6.99 21.47
CA SER A 945 25.32 7.01 22.78
C SER A 945 23.81 7.19 22.63
N ALA A 946 23.04 6.81 23.65
CA ALA A 946 21.58 6.97 23.66
C ALA A 946 21.15 8.43 23.45
N LEU A 947 21.90 9.39 24.03
CA LEU A 947 21.66 10.81 23.84
C LEU A 947 21.90 11.27 22.39
N GLU A 948 22.96 10.77 21.74
CA GLU A 948 23.23 11.08 20.34
C GLU A 948 22.19 10.45 19.40
N VAL A 949 21.69 9.24 19.73
CA VAL A 949 20.58 8.61 19.01
C VAL A 949 19.33 9.47 19.11
N GLU A 950 18.97 9.93 20.31
CA GLU A 950 17.83 10.82 20.55
C GLU A 950 17.93 12.12 19.73
N VAL A 951 19.10 12.78 19.75
CA VAL A 951 19.38 13.97 18.93
C VAL A 951 19.21 13.69 17.43
N ALA A 952 19.77 12.57 16.94
CA ALA A 952 19.68 12.20 15.54
C ALA A 952 18.22 11.88 15.10
N LEU A 953 17.42 11.28 15.98
CA LEU A 953 16.00 11.01 15.74
C LEU A 953 15.17 12.30 15.73
N LEU A 954 15.45 13.25 16.62
CA LEU A 954 14.82 14.57 16.60
C LEU A 954 15.17 15.33 15.31
N ASP A 955 16.43 15.32 14.89
CA ASP A 955 16.87 15.90 13.60
C ASP A 955 16.14 15.27 12.41
N ARG A 956 16.02 13.94 12.39
CA ARG A 956 15.27 13.20 11.36
C ARG A 956 13.79 13.59 11.37
N TYR A 957 13.18 13.68 12.54
CA TYR A 957 11.77 14.05 12.67
C TYR A 957 11.50 15.46 12.14
N PHE A 958 12.34 16.44 12.49
CA PHE A 958 12.19 17.80 11.96
C PHE A 958 12.40 17.88 10.44
N ASP A 959 13.31 17.08 9.88
CA ASP A 959 13.45 16.96 8.42
C ASP A 959 12.20 16.35 7.77
N LYS A 960 11.66 15.28 8.36
CA LYS A 960 10.42 14.63 7.92
C LYS A 960 9.24 15.59 7.91
N VAL A 961 9.04 16.34 9.00
CA VAL A 961 8.01 17.40 9.10
C VAL A 961 8.24 18.48 8.06
N GLY A 962 9.48 18.95 7.87
CA GLY A 962 9.80 19.93 6.84
C GLY A 962 9.49 19.44 5.42
N ARG A 963 9.76 18.17 5.12
CA ARG A 963 9.41 17.55 3.83
C ARG A 963 7.91 17.42 3.64
N TYR A 964 7.17 17.04 4.67
CA TYR A 964 5.71 17.01 4.63
C TYR A 964 5.11 18.39 4.35
N ARG A 965 5.53 19.42 5.09
CA ARG A 965 5.06 20.81 4.93
C ARG A 965 5.25 21.33 3.50
N ARG A 966 6.31 20.91 2.82
CA ARG A 966 6.62 21.26 1.43
C ARG A 966 5.89 20.40 0.38
N GLY A 967 5.01 19.49 0.78
CA GLY A 967 4.30 18.57 -0.14
C GLY A 967 5.23 17.55 -0.80
N LEU A 968 6.33 17.17 -0.16
CA LEU A 968 7.33 16.24 -0.72
C LEU A 968 7.13 14.78 -0.28
N LEU A 969 6.16 14.52 0.61
CA LEU A 969 5.79 13.16 1.01
C LEU A 969 4.47 12.77 0.31
N PRO A 970 4.44 11.69 -0.49
CA PRO A 970 3.34 11.36 -1.38
C PRO A 970 2.21 10.60 -0.65
N PHE A 971 1.63 11.19 0.40
CA PHE A 971 0.47 10.63 1.06
C PHE A 971 -0.80 10.91 0.26
N GLN A 972 -1.45 9.85 -0.20
CA GLN A 972 -2.76 9.92 -0.81
C GLN A 972 -3.76 10.49 0.17
N ASP A 973 -4.65 11.32 -0.35
CA ASP A 973 -5.65 12.02 0.43
C ASP A 973 -6.84 11.13 0.80
N SER A 974 -6.58 10.14 1.66
CA SER A 974 -7.53 9.11 2.05
C SER A 974 -7.35 8.74 3.53
N ALA A 975 -8.21 7.85 4.02
CA ALA A 975 -8.04 7.20 5.32
C ALA A 975 -8.21 5.68 5.20
N ILE A 976 -7.53 4.98 6.08
CA ILE A 976 -7.59 3.52 6.22
C ILE A 976 -7.81 3.18 7.69
N GLY A 977 -8.65 2.19 7.97
CA GLY A 977 -8.98 1.70 9.29
C GLY A 977 -8.92 0.18 9.33
N TYR A 978 -8.19 -0.41 10.29
CA TYR A 978 -8.13 -1.86 10.53
C TYR A 978 -8.54 -2.17 11.97
N ALA A 979 -9.39 -3.18 12.19
CA ALA A 979 -9.80 -3.57 13.52
C ALA A 979 -9.81 -5.09 13.72
N ASN A 980 -8.98 -5.56 14.63
CA ASN A 980 -9.06 -6.93 15.17
C ASN A 980 -9.77 -6.95 16.54
N VAL A 981 -9.80 -5.82 17.23
CA VAL A 981 -10.58 -5.55 18.46
C VAL A 981 -11.22 -4.16 18.35
N LEU A 982 -12.29 -3.86 19.08
CA LEU A 982 -12.89 -2.51 19.14
C LEU A 982 -13.21 -1.85 17.78
N GLY A 983 -13.78 -2.59 16.82
CA GLY A 983 -14.11 -2.07 15.47
C GLY A 983 -14.92 -0.77 15.48
N ALA A 984 -15.86 -0.62 16.41
CA ALA A 984 -16.67 0.59 16.55
C ALA A 984 -15.83 1.87 16.76
N LEU A 985 -14.64 1.79 17.36
CA LEU A 985 -13.75 2.95 17.49
C LEU A 985 -13.20 3.37 16.12
N VAL A 986 -12.72 2.40 15.33
CA VAL A 986 -12.22 2.66 13.97
C VAL A 986 -13.33 3.25 13.10
N ASP A 987 -14.51 2.64 13.13
CA ASP A 987 -15.66 3.07 12.34
C ASP A 987 -16.04 4.52 12.65
N ARG A 988 -16.16 4.86 13.95
CA ARG A 988 -16.48 6.23 14.38
C ARG A 988 -15.41 7.25 13.97
N ASN A 989 -14.13 6.91 14.02
CA ASN A 989 -13.07 7.81 13.57
C ASN A 989 -13.09 8.02 12.05
N LEU A 990 -13.33 6.96 11.27
CA LEU A 990 -13.50 7.07 9.82
C LEU A 990 -14.71 7.95 9.47
N VAL A 991 -15.79 7.87 10.25
CA VAL A 991 -16.98 8.72 10.07
C VAL A 991 -16.69 10.20 10.29
N HIS A 992 -15.82 10.58 11.24
CA HIS A 992 -15.45 11.98 11.42
C HIS A 992 -14.57 12.52 10.29
N ILE A 993 -13.89 11.64 9.55
CA ILE A 993 -13.07 12.02 8.39
C ILE A 993 -13.88 12.05 7.09
N ALA A 994 -14.89 11.19 6.95
CA ALA A 994 -15.74 11.09 5.77
C ALA A 994 -16.30 12.45 5.27
N PRO A 995 -16.84 13.35 6.13
CA PRO A 995 -17.35 14.66 5.73
C PRO A 995 -16.46 15.48 4.81
N ARG A 996 -15.13 15.41 5.00
CA ARG A 996 -14.16 16.17 4.19
C ARG A 996 -14.07 15.69 2.75
N LEU A 997 -14.58 14.51 2.44
CA LEU A 997 -14.51 13.94 1.09
C LEU A 997 -15.63 14.46 0.18
N GLY A 998 -16.60 15.23 0.70
CA GLY A 998 -17.73 15.81 -0.07
C GLY A 998 -18.90 14.83 -0.20
N GLN A 999 -19.72 14.91 -1.26
CA GLN A 999 -20.71 13.86 -1.61
C GLN A 999 -20.08 12.49 -1.95
N MET A 1000 -18.80 12.31 -1.63
CA MET A 1000 -18.23 11.00 -1.38
C MET A 1000 -18.83 10.48 -0.08
N GLU A 1001 -19.88 9.65 -0.23
CA GLU A 1001 -20.30 8.67 0.78
C GLU A 1001 -19.06 7.97 1.39
N PRO A 1002 -19.17 7.55 2.67
CA PRO A 1002 -18.08 7.48 3.61
C PRO A 1002 -16.90 6.71 3.05
N LEU A 1003 -15.69 7.12 3.47
CA LEU A 1003 -14.46 6.35 3.33
C LEU A 1003 -14.81 4.89 3.16
N THR A 1004 -14.77 4.46 1.90
CA THR A 1004 -15.04 3.08 1.58
C THR A 1004 -14.17 2.28 2.52
N SER A 1005 -14.74 1.22 3.08
CA SER A 1005 -14.06 0.14 3.78
C SER A 1005 -13.01 -0.58 2.92
N ALA A 1006 -12.35 0.13 1.99
CA ALA A 1006 -11.17 -0.23 1.19
C ALA A 1006 -9.92 -0.52 2.04
N ALA A 1007 -10.14 -0.84 3.30
CA ALA A 1007 -9.22 -0.64 4.40
C ALA A 1007 -9.52 -1.56 5.58
N TRP A 1008 -10.76 -2.04 5.72
CA TRP A 1008 -11.21 -2.75 6.92
C TRP A 1008 -10.41 -4.02 7.21
N ASN A 1009 -9.67 -4.54 6.23
CA ASN A 1009 -8.95 -5.80 6.35
C ASN A 1009 -7.48 -5.75 5.91
N THR A 1010 -6.91 -4.57 5.59
CA THR A 1010 -5.48 -4.44 5.30
C THR A 1010 -4.79 -3.71 6.43
N ASP A 1011 -4.07 -4.48 7.22
CA ASP A 1011 -3.08 -4.04 8.18
C ASP A 1011 -2.24 -2.84 7.65
N LEU A 1012 -2.13 -1.76 8.46
CA LEU A 1012 -1.54 -0.45 8.06
C LEU A 1012 -0.06 -0.52 7.63
N PHE A 1013 0.56 -1.67 7.83
CA PHE A 1013 1.97 -1.95 7.63
C PHE A 1013 2.23 -2.80 6.38
N GLN A 1014 1.20 -3.40 5.78
CA GLN A 1014 1.29 -4.20 4.56
C GLN A 1014 1.42 -3.34 3.29
N ASP A 1015 1.79 -3.99 2.18
CA ASP A 1015 2.04 -3.32 0.91
C ASP A 1015 0.76 -2.67 0.34
N GLY A 1016 0.74 -1.34 0.28
CA GLY A 1016 -0.34 -0.53 -0.28
C GLY A 1016 0.09 0.95 -0.37
N PRO A 1017 -0.62 1.85 -1.05
CA PRO A 1017 -0.21 3.25 -1.16
C PRO A 1017 -0.01 3.93 0.20
N ALA A 1018 0.82 4.98 0.26
CA ALA A 1018 0.94 5.76 1.48
C ALA A 1018 -0.32 6.62 1.68
N ILE A 1019 -0.98 6.52 2.83
CA ILE A 1019 -2.28 7.14 3.11
C ILE A 1019 -2.14 8.27 4.14
N ARG A 1020 -3.02 9.28 4.09
CA ARG A 1020 -2.96 10.39 5.04
C ARG A 1020 -3.38 9.99 6.45
N TRP A 1021 -4.50 9.32 6.61
CA TRP A 1021 -5.03 8.92 7.92
C TRP A 1021 -5.05 7.40 8.10
N GLY A 1022 -4.60 6.92 9.25
CA GLY A 1022 -4.60 5.51 9.61
C GLY A 1022 -5.18 5.27 10.98
N PHE A 1023 -6.16 4.37 11.09
CA PHE A 1023 -6.75 3.92 12.34
C PHE A 1023 -6.50 2.42 12.50
N GLN A 1024 -5.95 1.99 13.63
CA GLN A 1024 -5.75 0.55 13.86
C GLN A 1024 -6.04 0.14 15.29
N THR A 1025 -6.85 -0.90 15.44
CA THR A 1025 -7.12 -1.49 16.75
C THR A 1025 -6.77 -2.97 16.78
N ASP A 1026 -5.90 -3.38 17.71
CA ASP A 1026 -5.38 -4.75 17.74
C ASP A 1026 -4.97 -5.25 19.13
N TYR A 1027 -4.68 -6.55 19.22
CA TYR A 1027 -3.94 -7.11 20.36
C TYR A 1027 -2.50 -6.61 20.31
N SER A 1028 -1.99 -6.11 21.43
CA SER A 1028 -0.68 -5.45 21.46
C SER A 1028 0.01 -5.56 22.82
N HIS A 1029 1.20 -5.00 22.90
CA HIS A 1029 1.93 -4.69 24.12
C HIS A 1029 2.74 -3.39 23.87
N PHE A 1030 3.46 -2.84 24.86
CA PHE A 1030 4.20 -1.57 24.71
C PHE A 1030 5.02 -1.46 23.41
N GLY A 1031 5.72 -2.53 23.01
CA GLY A 1031 6.63 -2.56 21.87
C GLY A 1031 6.14 -3.35 20.65
N VAL A 1032 4.85 -3.71 20.57
CA VAL A 1032 4.31 -4.52 19.46
C VAL A 1032 2.82 -4.28 19.23
N LEU A 1033 2.41 -4.20 17.96
CA LEU A 1033 1.01 -4.19 17.52
C LEU A 1033 0.72 -5.48 16.73
N GLY A 1034 -0.46 -6.07 16.88
CA GLY A 1034 -0.88 -7.26 16.11
C GLY A 1034 -0.38 -8.59 16.67
N MET A 1035 -0.42 -8.80 17.99
CA MET A 1035 0.01 -10.04 18.68
C MET A 1035 -0.94 -11.24 18.47
N THR A 1036 -1.25 -11.60 17.23
CA THR A 1036 -2.19 -12.69 16.90
C THR A 1036 -1.57 -14.09 16.85
N GLY A 1037 -0.27 -14.22 17.09
CA GLY A 1037 0.45 -15.50 17.09
C GLY A 1037 0.39 -16.23 15.73
N ALA A 1038 0.40 -17.56 15.75
CA ALA A 1038 0.39 -18.41 14.55
C ALA A 1038 -0.89 -18.29 13.70
N ALA A 1039 -1.94 -17.62 14.20
CA ALA A 1039 -3.22 -17.49 13.51
C ALA A 1039 -3.17 -16.53 12.31
N LYS A 1040 -2.27 -15.53 12.33
CA LYS A 1040 -1.99 -14.63 11.20
C LYS A 1040 -0.49 -14.35 11.09
N PRO A 1041 0.31 -15.26 10.50
CA PRO A 1041 1.74 -15.04 10.31
C PRO A 1041 1.99 -13.78 9.47
N GLY A 1042 2.82 -12.86 9.96
CA GLY A 1042 3.16 -11.61 9.26
C GLY A 1042 2.38 -10.36 9.72
N HIS A 1043 1.45 -10.50 10.65
CA HIS A 1043 0.60 -9.41 11.18
C HIS A 1043 1.15 -8.75 12.46
N SER A 1044 2.22 -9.30 13.04
CA SER A 1044 2.81 -8.76 14.28
C SER A 1044 3.94 -7.78 13.97
N HIS A 1045 3.71 -6.50 14.25
CA HIS A 1045 4.66 -5.42 14.05
C HIS A 1045 5.37 -5.08 15.35
N PHE A 1046 6.64 -5.42 15.42
CA PHE A 1046 7.47 -5.11 16.58
C PHE A 1046 8.17 -3.77 16.39
N ALA A 1047 8.31 -2.97 17.45
CA ALA A 1047 9.05 -1.70 17.45
C ALA A 1047 10.46 -1.87 16.82
N LYS A 1048 11.19 -2.93 17.19
CA LYS A 1048 12.49 -3.25 16.58
C LYS A 1048 12.44 -3.37 15.06
N ASN A 1049 11.37 -3.93 14.51
CA ASN A 1049 11.23 -4.15 13.07
C ASN A 1049 10.94 -2.83 12.35
N VAL A 1050 10.09 -1.98 12.96
CA VAL A 1050 9.84 -0.61 12.50
C VAL A 1050 11.16 0.18 12.48
N ALA A 1051 11.93 0.13 13.58
CA ALA A 1051 13.21 0.83 13.71
C ALA A 1051 14.26 0.36 12.68
N TRP A 1052 14.29 -0.95 12.42
CA TRP A 1052 15.18 -1.59 11.42
C TRP A 1052 14.62 -1.54 10.00
N LYS A 1053 13.53 -0.81 9.76
CA LYS A 1053 12.92 -0.62 8.44
C LYS A 1053 12.63 -1.96 7.73
N ARG A 1054 12.16 -2.98 8.46
CA ARG A 1054 11.83 -4.26 7.84
C ARG A 1054 10.68 -4.08 6.84
N PRO A 1055 10.78 -4.61 5.61
CA PRO A 1055 9.67 -4.59 4.66
C PRO A 1055 8.42 -5.21 5.28
N GLY A 1056 7.28 -4.52 5.17
CA GLY A 1056 6.01 -4.94 5.80
C GLY A 1056 5.84 -4.54 7.27
N ASP A 1057 6.81 -3.85 7.89
CA ASP A 1057 6.73 -3.36 9.28
C ASP A 1057 6.83 -1.83 9.38
N ILE A 1058 6.92 -1.11 8.26
CA ILE A 1058 6.95 0.36 8.27
C ILE A 1058 5.52 0.85 8.00
N PRO A 1059 4.87 1.56 8.95
CA PRO A 1059 3.54 2.08 8.72
C PRO A 1059 3.57 3.03 7.53
N ARG A 1060 2.56 2.98 6.65
CA ARG A 1060 2.50 3.81 5.45
C ARG A 1060 1.50 4.96 5.58
N VAL A 1061 1.34 5.49 6.79
CA VAL A 1061 0.37 6.55 7.11
C VAL A 1061 1.02 7.84 7.59
N ALA A 1062 0.39 8.99 7.36
CA ALA A 1062 0.87 10.29 7.85
C ALA A 1062 0.43 10.55 9.30
N PHE A 1063 -0.86 10.32 9.60
CA PHE A 1063 -1.46 10.45 10.91
C PHE A 1063 -1.92 9.06 11.38
N LEU A 1064 -1.25 8.50 12.40
CA LEU A 1064 -1.51 7.17 12.92
C LEU A 1064 -2.27 7.25 14.25
N PHE A 1065 -3.46 6.69 14.31
CA PHE A 1065 -4.22 6.55 15.55
C PHE A 1065 -4.43 5.07 15.82
N ALA A 1066 -3.72 4.55 16.82
CA ALA A 1066 -3.81 3.13 17.14
C ALA A 1066 -4.22 2.91 18.60
N PHE A 1067 -5.06 1.89 18.81
CA PHE A 1067 -5.40 1.40 20.13
C PHE A 1067 -5.08 -0.08 20.24
N GLY A 1068 -4.60 -0.48 21.41
CA GLY A 1068 -4.47 -1.87 21.78
C GLY A 1068 -3.94 -1.99 23.20
N SER A 1069 -3.95 -3.19 23.76
CA SER A 1069 -3.42 -3.48 25.09
C SER A 1069 -2.03 -2.85 25.28
N PHE A 1070 -1.84 -2.15 26.40
CA PHE A 1070 -0.61 -1.43 26.79
C PHE A 1070 -0.15 -0.27 25.90
N LEU A 1071 -0.72 -0.05 24.70
CA LEU A 1071 -0.29 1.05 23.81
C LEU A 1071 -0.66 2.44 24.32
N GLY A 1072 -1.71 2.54 25.14
CA GLY A 1072 -2.11 3.78 25.82
C GLY A 1072 -1.00 4.35 26.70
N GLN A 1073 -0.22 3.47 27.35
CA GLN A 1073 0.97 3.82 28.09
C GLN A 1073 2.16 4.00 27.12
N TRP A 1074 2.14 5.10 26.37
CA TRP A 1074 3.18 5.42 25.37
C TRP A 1074 4.58 5.66 25.96
N TYR A 1075 4.67 5.75 27.29
CA TYR A 1075 5.91 5.73 28.06
C TYR A 1075 5.84 4.61 29.11
N SER A 1076 6.51 3.51 28.80
CA SER A 1076 6.64 2.35 29.69
C SER A 1076 7.75 2.49 30.73
N GLY A 1077 8.60 3.51 30.65
CA GLY A 1077 9.78 3.69 31.51
C GLY A 1077 10.93 2.70 31.27
N TYR A 1078 10.68 1.52 30.70
CA TYR A 1078 11.69 0.48 30.45
C TYR A 1078 12.27 0.52 29.02
N GLY A 1079 11.68 1.32 28.12
CA GLY A 1079 12.15 1.54 26.75
C GLY A 1079 11.37 0.77 25.68
N GLU A 1080 11.53 1.20 24.42
CA GLU A 1080 10.88 0.64 23.22
C GLU A 1080 9.35 0.70 23.17
N ASP A 1081 8.81 1.93 23.09
CA ASP A 1081 7.38 2.14 22.88
C ASP A 1081 7.03 2.21 21.39
N PHE A 1082 6.03 1.45 20.97
CA PHE A 1082 5.68 1.21 19.58
C PHE A 1082 5.29 2.51 18.85
N LEU A 1083 4.40 3.33 19.44
CA LEU A 1083 3.96 4.59 18.82
C LEU A 1083 5.09 5.60 18.67
N ARG A 1084 5.96 5.74 19.69
CA ARG A 1084 7.16 6.60 19.62
C ARG A 1084 8.14 6.10 18.56
N THR A 1085 8.27 4.78 18.41
CA THR A 1085 9.09 4.14 17.37
C THR A 1085 8.54 4.38 15.97
N CYS A 1086 7.22 4.28 15.78
CA CYS A 1086 6.56 4.64 14.52
C CYS A 1086 6.80 6.12 14.18
N LEU A 1087 6.64 7.02 15.17
CA LEU A 1087 6.91 8.45 15.01
C LEU A 1087 8.38 8.74 14.65
N ALA A 1088 9.32 7.89 15.07
CA ALA A 1088 10.75 7.99 14.76
C ALA A 1088 11.14 7.51 13.34
N SER A 1089 10.19 6.98 12.56
CA SER A 1089 10.42 6.53 11.18
C SER A 1089 10.79 7.69 10.25
N GLU A 1090 11.42 7.38 9.12
CA GLU A 1090 12.00 8.40 8.23
C GLU A 1090 10.97 9.10 7.33
N ASN A 1091 9.98 8.36 6.81
CA ASN A 1091 9.06 8.84 5.78
C ASN A 1091 7.58 8.62 6.10
N SER A 1092 7.27 8.14 7.30
CA SER A 1092 5.89 7.90 7.75
C SER A 1092 5.65 8.46 9.13
N VAL A 1093 4.39 8.52 9.55
CA VAL A 1093 3.92 8.90 10.89
C VAL A 1093 4.51 10.23 11.35
N LEU A 1094 3.81 11.30 11.03
CA LEU A 1094 4.07 12.66 11.49
C LEU A 1094 3.42 12.92 12.84
N LEU A 1095 2.29 12.26 13.08
CA LEU A 1095 1.56 12.29 14.34
C LEU A 1095 1.15 10.85 14.68
N ALA A 1096 1.26 10.50 15.94
CA ALA A 1096 0.72 9.27 16.50
C ALA A 1096 -0.17 9.60 17.70
N GLY A 1097 -1.24 8.84 17.90
CA GLY A 1097 -2.10 8.98 19.07
C GLY A 1097 -2.88 7.71 19.34
N THR A 1098 -3.64 7.74 20.42
CA THR A 1098 -4.65 6.72 20.74
C THR A 1098 -5.96 7.43 21.08
N ALA A 1099 -7.03 6.67 21.30
CA ALA A 1099 -8.31 7.20 21.75
C ALA A 1099 -8.95 6.21 22.73
N TYR A 1100 -9.75 6.73 23.65
CA TYR A 1100 -10.59 5.89 24.48
C TYR A 1100 -11.63 5.17 23.63
N ALA A 1101 -11.90 3.89 23.91
CA ALA A 1101 -12.72 3.00 23.08
C ALA A 1101 -14.11 3.55 22.68
N PHE A 1102 -14.63 4.53 23.42
CA PHE A 1102 -15.94 5.13 23.19
C PHE A 1102 -15.92 6.61 22.78
N ALA A 1103 -14.75 7.24 22.67
CA ALA A 1103 -14.58 8.65 22.34
C ALA A 1103 -13.73 8.80 21.06
N PRO A 1104 -14.34 8.92 19.87
CA PRO A 1104 -13.58 9.10 18.63
C PRO A 1104 -12.91 10.48 18.59
N TRP A 1105 -11.89 10.59 17.73
CA TRP A 1105 -11.29 11.88 17.40
C TRP A 1105 -12.23 12.71 16.54
N ILE A 1106 -12.38 13.97 16.92
CA ILE A 1106 -13.12 14.97 16.15
C ILE A 1106 -12.15 15.75 15.28
N THR A 1107 -12.36 15.74 13.97
CA THR A 1107 -11.40 16.25 12.98
C THR A 1107 -11.94 17.43 12.14
N ASP A 1108 -13.18 17.86 12.37
CA ASP A 1108 -13.89 18.85 11.55
C ASP A 1108 -13.11 20.13 11.25
N ARG A 1109 -12.54 20.80 12.26
CA ARG A 1109 -11.83 22.07 12.04
C ARG A 1109 -10.54 21.89 11.25
N VAL A 1110 -9.90 20.72 11.37
CA VAL A 1110 -8.68 20.42 10.62
C VAL A 1110 -8.98 20.32 9.13
N HIS A 1111 -10.10 19.70 8.78
CA HIS A 1111 -10.57 19.64 7.39
C HIS A 1111 -10.90 21.01 6.80
N ALA A 1112 -11.25 21.98 7.66
CA ALA A 1112 -11.45 23.39 7.28
C ALA A 1112 -10.18 24.25 7.34
N GLY A 1113 -8.99 23.63 7.45
CA GLY A 1113 -7.68 24.32 7.40
C GLY A 1113 -7.10 24.73 8.76
N ALA A 1114 -7.67 24.26 9.88
CA ALA A 1114 -7.04 24.41 11.19
C ALA A 1114 -5.85 23.45 11.36
N PRO A 1115 -4.86 23.78 12.19
CA PRO A 1115 -3.80 22.85 12.53
C PRO A 1115 -4.30 21.70 13.42
N VAL A 1116 -3.57 20.60 13.39
CA VAL A 1116 -3.89 19.32 14.05
C VAL A 1116 -4.14 19.44 15.57
N HIS A 1117 -3.61 20.44 16.27
CA HIS A 1117 -3.94 20.68 17.68
C HIS A 1117 -5.44 20.89 17.94
N ALA A 1118 -6.20 21.33 16.91
CA ALA A 1118 -7.63 21.52 17.02
C ALA A 1118 -8.37 20.21 17.36
N LEU A 1119 -7.83 19.04 16.98
CA LEU A 1119 -8.40 17.73 17.30
C LEU A 1119 -8.62 17.56 18.80
N LEU A 1120 -7.63 17.96 19.63
CA LEU A 1120 -7.72 17.83 21.08
C LEU A 1120 -8.87 18.67 21.64
N THR A 1121 -8.94 19.95 21.27
CA THR A 1121 -9.98 20.85 21.74
C THR A 1121 -11.37 20.47 21.22
N ASP A 1122 -11.48 20.01 19.97
CA ASP A 1122 -12.76 19.59 19.39
C ASP A 1122 -13.26 18.31 20.04
N SER A 1123 -12.35 17.38 20.31
CA SER A 1123 -12.66 16.13 21.00
C SER A 1123 -13.04 16.39 22.45
N ALA A 1124 -12.42 17.38 23.12
CA ALA A 1124 -12.82 17.79 24.46
C ALA A 1124 -14.16 18.54 24.51
N GLU A 1125 -14.48 19.36 23.50
CA GLU A 1125 -15.76 20.07 23.44
C GLU A 1125 -16.94 19.10 23.18
N ARG A 1126 -16.73 18.07 22.34
CA ARG A 1126 -17.81 17.18 21.90
C ARG A 1126 -17.97 15.89 22.70
N ASN A 1127 -16.90 15.39 23.31
CA ASN A 1127 -17.01 14.20 24.15
C ASN A 1127 -17.41 14.62 25.57
N GLY A 1128 -18.49 14.03 26.10
CA GLY A 1128 -19.00 14.34 27.45
C GLY A 1128 -18.02 14.02 28.59
N SER A 1129 -16.96 13.26 28.29
CA SER A 1129 -15.77 13.08 29.12
C SER A 1129 -14.55 12.78 28.24
N VAL A 1130 -13.38 13.25 28.66
CA VAL A 1130 -12.10 13.02 28.01
C VAL A 1130 -11.20 12.24 28.94
N ASN A 1131 -10.76 11.06 28.50
CA ASN A 1131 -9.76 10.31 29.21
C ASN A 1131 -8.40 11.01 29.08
N ALA A 1132 -7.81 11.43 30.21
CA ALA A 1132 -6.58 12.21 30.21
C ALA A 1132 -5.33 11.41 29.81
N ARG A 1133 -5.44 10.08 29.80
CA ARG A 1133 -4.33 9.11 29.65
C ARG A 1133 -4.31 8.50 28.25
N LEU A 1134 -5.48 8.42 27.61
CA LEU A 1134 -5.67 7.91 26.25
C LEU A 1134 -5.93 9.00 25.21
N THR A 1135 -5.97 10.27 25.60
CA THR A 1135 -6.17 11.39 24.68
C THR A 1135 -4.90 12.23 24.63
N TYR A 1136 -4.01 11.91 23.71
CA TYR A 1136 -2.73 12.61 23.54
C TYR A 1136 -2.30 12.63 22.08
N LEU A 1137 -1.43 13.57 21.74
CA LEU A 1137 -0.78 13.67 20.43
C LEU A 1137 0.74 13.54 20.59
N LEU A 1138 1.32 12.50 19.99
CA LEU A 1138 2.76 12.38 19.80
C LEU A 1138 3.10 12.93 18.42
N GLY A 1139 3.99 13.92 18.33
CA GLY A 1139 4.35 14.62 17.11
C GLY A 1139 4.05 16.12 17.16
N ASP A 1140 4.18 16.77 16.01
CA ASP A 1140 3.99 18.20 15.81
C ASP A 1140 2.48 18.53 15.67
N PRO A 1141 1.86 19.16 16.69
CA PRO A 1141 0.44 19.49 16.66
C PRO A 1141 0.16 20.74 15.78
N CYS A 1142 1.19 21.40 15.25
CA CYS A 1142 1.06 22.58 14.38
C CYS A 1142 0.97 22.23 12.89
N LEU A 1143 0.89 20.94 12.53
CA LEU A 1143 0.78 20.51 11.14
C LEU A 1143 -0.62 20.82 10.58
N LEU A 1144 -0.67 21.11 9.28
CA LEU A 1144 -1.90 21.14 8.50
C LEU A 1144 -2.08 19.78 7.81
N GLU A 1145 -3.32 19.33 7.68
CA GLU A 1145 -3.64 18.05 7.02
C GLU A 1145 -3.28 18.04 5.52
N HIS A 1146 -3.52 19.15 4.82
CA HIS A 1146 -3.29 19.26 3.38
C HIS A 1146 -2.12 20.22 3.13
N PRO A 1147 -0.85 19.80 3.16
CA PRO A 1147 0.25 20.66 2.72
C PRO A 1147 0.20 20.85 1.20
N LEU A 1148 0.49 22.06 0.72
CA LEU A 1148 0.68 22.32 -0.71
C LEU A 1148 2.14 22.15 -1.12
N GLN A 1149 2.36 21.62 -2.32
CA GLN A 1149 3.66 21.48 -2.94
C GLN A 1149 4.35 22.86 -3.04
N ALA A 1150 5.46 23.02 -2.34
CA ALA A 1150 6.20 24.28 -2.33
C ALA A 1150 6.95 24.51 -3.66
N PRO A 1151 7.16 25.78 -4.07
CA PRO A 1151 8.03 26.10 -5.20
C PRO A 1151 9.44 25.55 -4.98
N SER A 1152 10.00 24.90 -6.01
CA SER A 1152 11.30 24.22 -5.89
C SER A 1152 12.45 25.05 -6.46
N ALA A 1153 13.68 24.66 -6.12
CA ALA A 1153 14.91 25.28 -6.64
C ALA A 1153 15.00 26.81 -6.43
N PHE A 1154 14.45 27.34 -5.33
CA PHE A 1154 14.56 28.76 -5.01
C PHE A 1154 16.01 29.14 -4.72
N LYS A 1155 16.54 30.10 -5.48
CA LYS A 1155 17.93 30.55 -5.42
C LYS A 1155 17.99 32.07 -5.46
N ALA A 1156 18.99 32.62 -4.80
CA ALA A 1156 19.36 34.03 -4.88
C ALA A 1156 20.79 34.13 -5.40
N LYS A 1157 21.06 35.05 -6.32
CA LYS A 1157 22.40 35.32 -6.84
C LYS A 1157 22.60 36.82 -6.91
N THR A 1158 23.66 37.33 -6.28
CA THR A 1158 24.01 38.76 -6.36
C THR A 1158 25.19 38.99 -7.31
N GLN A 1159 25.02 39.89 -8.28
CA GLN A 1159 26.07 40.31 -9.20
C GLN A 1159 25.96 41.81 -9.48
N ALA A 1160 27.07 42.54 -9.34
CA ALA A 1160 27.16 43.98 -9.63
C ALA A 1160 26.09 44.84 -8.94
N GLY A 1161 25.72 44.51 -7.70
CA GLY A 1161 24.70 45.26 -6.92
C GLY A 1161 23.25 44.86 -7.19
N VAL A 1162 22.99 43.94 -8.13
CA VAL A 1162 21.65 43.41 -8.42
C VAL A 1162 21.53 42.01 -7.83
N THR A 1163 20.45 41.75 -7.08
CA THR A 1163 20.11 40.41 -6.59
C THR A 1163 19.02 39.81 -7.49
N GLU A 1164 19.31 38.67 -8.12
CA GLU A 1164 18.38 37.90 -8.93
C GLU A 1164 17.87 36.68 -8.16
N LEU A 1165 16.55 36.56 -8.05
CA LEU A 1165 15.85 35.45 -7.43
C LEU A 1165 15.23 34.57 -8.52
N THR A 1166 15.38 33.25 -8.43
CA THR A 1166 14.84 32.28 -9.42
C THR A 1166 14.26 31.06 -8.72
N TRP A 1167 13.17 30.50 -9.23
CA TRP A 1167 12.54 29.27 -8.75
C TRP A 1167 11.80 28.52 -9.87
N ASN A 1168 11.44 27.27 -9.61
CA ASN A 1168 10.49 26.53 -10.43
C ASN A 1168 9.06 26.76 -9.91
N ALA A 1169 8.11 26.94 -10.83
CA ALA A 1169 6.71 27.11 -10.48
C ALA A 1169 6.14 25.89 -9.73
N SER A 1170 5.19 26.13 -8.82
CA SER A 1170 4.42 25.07 -8.15
C SER A 1170 3.07 24.89 -8.86
N PRO A 1171 2.63 23.64 -9.14
CA PRO A 1171 1.32 23.38 -9.72
C PRO A 1171 0.17 23.74 -8.75
N GLU A 1172 0.43 23.78 -7.45
CA GLU A 1172 -0.55 24.07 -6.40
C GLU A 1172 -0.51 25.52 -5.91
N ALA A 1173 0.13 26.40 -6.68
CA ALA A 1173 0.18 27.84 -6.40
C ALA A 1173 -0.50 28.73 -7.47
N PRO A 1174 -1.76 28.43 -7.91
CA PRO A 1174 -2.44 29.21 -8.94
C PRO A 1174 -2.76 30.65 -8.51
N GLY A 1175 -2.69 30.95 -7.21
CA GLY A 1175 -2.90 32.29 -6.65
C GLY A 1175 -1.67 33.20 -6.73
N GLY A 1176 -0.54 32.73 -7.27
CA GLY A 1176 0.70 33.51 -7.37
C GLY A 1176 1.70 33.22 -6.25
N TYR A 1177 2.70 34.09 -6.14
CA TYR A 1177 3.80 33.96 -5.18
C TYR A 1177 3.97 35.20 -4.33
N ARG A 1178 4.46 35.01 -3.10
CA ARG A 1178 4.89 36.07 -2.22
C ARG A 1178 6.35 35.87 -1.85
N ILE A 1179 7.14 36.94 -2.00
CA ILE A 1179 8.53 36.99 -1.56
C ILE A 1179 8.63 37.93 -0.37
N ASP A 1180 9.21 37.42 0.71
CA ASP A 1180 9.58 38.19 1.89
C ASP A 1180 11.11 38.19 2.06
N SER A 1181 11.67 39.16 2.77
CA SER A 1181 13.08 39.21 3.14
C SER A 1181 13.27 39.54 4.62
N ALA A 1182 14.36 39.01 5.19
CA ALA A 1182 14.78 39.29 6.56
C ALA A 1182 16.31 39.51 6.60
N PRO A 1183 16.86 40.21 7.60
CA PRO A 1183 18.30 40.28 7.82
C PRO A 1183 18.90 38.87 8.00
N ALA A 1184 20.11 38.62 7.50
CA ALA A 1184 20.73 37.29 7.57
C ALA A 1184 21.04 36.82 9.01
N ASN A 1185 21.08 37.76 9.95
CA ASN A 1185 21.26 37.53 11.38
C ASN A 1185 19.94 37.54 12.19
N ASP A 1186 18.80 37.83 11.55
CA ASP A 1186 17.49 37.87 12.21
C ASP A 1186 16.41 37.29 11.29
N SER A 1187 15.99 36.06 11.55
CA SER A 1187 14.96 35.34 10.80
C SER A 1187 13.56 35.47 11.42
N VAL A 1188 13.37 36.34 12.42
CA VAL A 1188 12.11 36.48 13.14
C VAL A 1188 11.20 37.54 12.49
N LEU A 1189 11.78 38.63 11.98
CA LEU A 1189 11.04 39.73 11.35
C LEU A 1189 11.17 39.70 9.82
N TRP A 1190 10.13 39.20 9.16
CA TRP A 1190 10.04 39.14 7.71
C TRP A 1190 9.29 40.36 7.15
N THR A 1191 9.91 41.07 6.20
CA THR A 1191 9.29 42.17 5.47
C THR A 1191 8.92 41.72 4.06
N GLN A 1192 7.68 41.99 3.65
CA GLN A 1192 7.23 41.69 2.29
C GLN A 1192 8.06 42.49 1.28
N VAL A 1193 8.58 41.79 0.27
CA VAL A 1193 9.28 42.39 -0.88
C VAL A 1193 8.27 42.63 -1.99
N GLN A 1194 7.59 41.57 -2.45
CA GLN A 1194 6.66 41.65 -3.57
C GLN A 1194 5.71 40.46 -3.61
N GLU A 1195 4.49 40.68 -4.12
CA GLU A 1195 3.58 39.64 -4.58
C GLU A 1195 3.58 39.58 -6.11
N LEU A 1196 3.55 38.37 -6.66
CA LEU A 1196 3.82 38.07 -8.05
C LEU A 1196 2.73 37.16 -8.62
N PRO A 1197 2.37 37.32 -9.90
CA PRO A 1197 1.41 36.44 -10.54
C PRO A 1197 1.98 35.02 -10.76
N PRO A 1198 1.13 33.98 -10.92
CA PRO A 1198 1.51 32.57 -10.89
C PRO A 1198 2.48 32.13 -11.99
N GLU A 1199 2.55 32.86 -13.10
CA GLU A 1199 3.51 32.62 -14.20
C GLU A 1199 4.93 33.09 -13.89
N THR A 1200 5.14 33.83 -12.79
CA THR A 1200 6.44 34.41 -12.47
C THR A 1200 7.37 33.37 -11.84
N THR A 1201 8.57 33.22 -12.38
CA THR A 1201 9.62 32.32 -11.89
C THR A 1201 10.95 33.01 -11.62
N ARG A 1202 10.99 34.34 -11.79
CA ARG A 1202 12.19 35.17 -11.58
C ARG A 1202 11.84 36.57 -11.09
N LEU A 1203 12.69 37.15 -10.25
CA LEU A 1203 12.61 38.54 -9.81
C LEU A 1203 14.02 39.17 -9.73
N ARG A 1204 14.16 40.41 -10.19
CA ARG A 1204 15.40 41.20 -10.05
C ARG A 1204 15.20 42.36 -9.09
N LEU A 1205 16.11 42.53 -8.14
CA LEU A 1205 16.11 43.59 -7.14
C LEU A 1205 17.34 44.49 -7.36
N GLU A 1206 17.11 45.78 -7.62
CA GLU A 1206 18.16 46.75 -8.00
C GLU A 1206 19.04 47.24 -6.83
N SER A 1207 18.62 47.03 -5.58
CA SER A 1207 19.43 47.32 -4.39
C SER A 1207 20.15 46.06 -3.91
N GLY A 1208 21.47 46.13 -3.69
CA GLY A 1208 22.26 45.00 -3.22
C GLY A 1208 21.70 44.41 -1.92
N ALA A 1209 21.13 43.21 -1.99
CA ALA A 1209 20.57 42.51 -0.84
C ALA A 1209 21.62 41.79 0.01
N GLY A 1210 22.86 42.30 0.03
CA GLY A 1210 23.93 41.76 0.84
C GLY A 1210 23.52 41.70 2.31
N GLY A 1211 23.62 40.52 2.91
CA GLY A 1211 23.21 40.29 4.30
C GLY A 1211 21.70 40.13 4.51
N LYS A 1212 20.92 39.75 3.48
CA LYS A 1212 19.52 39.33 3.61
C LYS A 1212 19.32 37.85 3.27
N ILE A 1213 18.28 37.25 3.87
CA ILE A 1213 17.72 35.95 3.49
C ILE A 1213 16.34 36.21 2.91
N PHE A 1214 15.99 35.49 1.85
CA PHE A 1214 14.69 35.56 1.19
C PHE A 1214 13.86 34.33 1.49
N ARG A 1215 12.54 34.52 1.51
CA ARG A 1215 11.54 33.48 1.66
C ARG A 1215 10.50 33.59 0.54
N LEU A 1216 10.27 32.49 -0.16
CA LEU A 1216 9.28 32.37 -1.23
C LEU A 1216 8.14 31.43 -0.77
N ARG A 1217 6.89 31.86 -0.97
CA ARG A 1217 5.70 31.04 -0.74
C ARG A 1217 4.75 31.17 -1.93
N GLY A 1218 4.10 30.07 -2.32
CA GLY A 1218 3.00 30.09 -3.29
C GLY A 1218 1.64 30.16 -2.60
N LEU A 1219 0.63 30.72 -3.27
CA LEU A 1219 -0.74 30.79 -2.77
C LEU A 1219 -1.61 29.76 -3.50
N GLY A 1220 -2.20 28.83 -2.76
CA GLY A 1220 -3.12 27.82 -3.32
C GLY A 1220 -4.47 27.80 -2.63
N THR A 1221 -5.38 27.02 -3.18
CA THR A 1221 -6.75 26.83 -2.68
C THR A 1221 -7.00 25.34 -2.45
N VAL A 1222 -7.49 24.99 -1.27
CA VAL A 1222 -8.00 23.66 -0.93
C VAL A 1222 -9.52 23.70 -1.00
N THR A 1223 -10.12 22.72 -1.67
CA THR A 1223 -11.57 22.53 -1.74
C THR A 1223 -11.86 21.09 -1.38
N ASN A 1224 -12.74 20.88 -0.40
CA ASN A 1224 -13.11 19.58 0.12
C ASN A 1224 -14.56 19.65 0.69
N GLY A 1225 -15.07 18.57 1.26
CA GLY A 1225 -16.40 18.52 1.88
C GLY A 1225 -16.52 19.26 3.22
N SER A 1226 -15.47 19.97 3.62
CA SER A 1226 -15.47 20.99 4.68
C SER A 1226 -15.30 22.39 4.08
N GLY A 1227 -15.65 22.57 2.81
CA GLY A 1227 -15.70 23.86 2.14
C GLY A 1227 -14.42 24.21 1.36
N ARG A 1228 -14.13 25.51 1.28
CA ARG A 1228 -13.03 26.05 0.46
C ARG A 1228 -12.22 27.08 1.25
N TYR A 1229 -10.91 26.87 1.31
CA TYR A 1229 -9.98 27.79 1.97
C TYR A 1229 -8.68 27.95 1.17
N ARG A 1230 -8.03 29.10 1.32
CA ARG A 1230 -6.71 29.36 0.75
C ARG A 1230 -5.62 29.14 1.79
N GLN A 1231 -4.46 28.71 1.33
CA GLN A 1231 -3.28 28.57 2.19
C GLN A 1231 -2.00 28.89 1.44
N TRP A 1232 -0.98 29.30 2.19
CA TRP A 1232 0.38 29.44 1.67
C TRP A 1232 1.05 28.08 1.62
N THR A 1233 1.84 27.82 0.58
CA THR A 1233 2.79 26.71 0.60
C THR A 1233 3.82 26.92 1.71
N ALA A 1234 4.46 25.85 2.17
CA ALA A 1234 5.63 26.00 3.03
C ALA A 1234 6.71 26.87 2.36
N PRO A 1235 7.50 27.58 3.17
CA PRO A 1235 8.53 28.48 2.67
C PRO A 1235 9.70 27.75 2.01
N SER A 1236 10.14 28.29 0.88
CA SER A 1236 11.47 28.02 0.33
C SER A 1236 12.40 29.20 0.68
N TYR A 1237 13.61 28.91 1.17
CA TYR A 1237 14.57 29.94 1.59
C TYR A 1237 15.76 30.04 0.64
N ALA A 1238 16.26 31.26 0.41
CA ALA A 1238 17.46 31.49 -0.37
C ALA A 1238 18.28 32.66 0.20
N SER A 1239 19.60 32.50 0.16
CA SER A 1239 20.57 33.53 0.52
C SER A 1239 21.50 33.79 -0.67
N PRO A 1240 21.92 35.05 -0.93
CA PRO A 1240 22.73 35.45 -2.07
C PRO A 1240 24.10 34.79 -2.26
#